data_AF-K4R7Q1-F1
#
_entry.id   AF-K4R7Q1-F1
#
_cell.length_a   1.000
_cell.length_b   1.000
_cell.length_c   1.000
_cell.angle_alpha   90.00
_cell.angle_beta   90.00
_cell.angle_gamma   90.00
#
_symmetry.space_group_name_H-M   'P 1'
#
loop_
_entity.id
_entity.type
_entity.pdbx_description
1 polymer ?
#
loop_
_entity_poly.entity_id
_entity_poly.type
_entity_poly.pdbx_seq_one_letter_code
_entity_poly.pdbx_strand_id
1 'polypeptide(L)'
;MLLGSPWMREPLYEFQPETPVVSMVHRALFVPTWDLSPSSEGLAEPLYLAGNTALIVLLTGAVLAPRLLTRSPASRGVRWLAAFGTAVFMSLVAAVASWAVVKADGDEALSFFGAQPDQVLVNFLVDGLVFGVLLGVALAAVLGGTGTRAAMSRIGSRDRERSSTMAPSSAPLSSDVPGGAVGSTAPDDTTRHLCAAAYTDPDFTRRVVEDVVRDELGAIASSPGVDLVPVVRHSLAARRLHRARDHRLAAVYLLIAVFGPLWLVYGHLSFKALAAACRAPRRAVRGREPVDTGAAVRWLAGTIAGVLLAGVLFGMFLSALPLSGVWSWLAGSYAKGVPSLLAVIGGGVWAFWIMSQEELNTDRLMRESLRRETFDAQARPESAAEPAWAAAGVRAMAEAQSGNVTVYSGFSPFIGQGVRQSQWALSLPLLPAGPGTPLTGFDTWDAVERLRARLREAAAQPPVDGGPDLGALEVEDRVFVSGTRLTGDRRLLPALLKAPAARLSDTAVRGIALDPQGTPRHCLAAHLPLWGGAVVPSQLLHIAVVGKTLHLHCDRHVLTPLRPDLRGVDLLPASLTPAHRAGLLLTALRRSGAALFGAPRAVVGDALREWGRPRRQRRERAAAQTDPAFDRGARLSVREHAMSAEYLDHFQRVDAERAFAALDRHALAAVRDFLDEHGVDTTDFRTQTQTILNHGVLQTGGVSVVGNQAVGQAAQATAHNATATAQAPQ
;
A
#
# COMPACT_ATOMS: atom_id res chain seq x y z
N MET A 1 -34.53 -21.38 3.52
CA MET A 1 -34.18 -22.68 2.90
C MET A 1 -34.92 -23.81 3.58
N LEU A 2 -34.46 -24.39 4.70
CA LEU A 2 -35.20 -25.48 5.38
C LEU A 2 -36.62 -25.07 5.80
N LEU A 3 -36.77 -23.89 6.42
CA LEU A 3 -38.04 -23.37 6.93
C LEU A 3 -39.14 -23.21 5.86
N GLY A 4 -38.76 -22.98 4.60
CA GLY A 4 -39.71 -22.75 3.50
C GLY A 4 -39.91 -23.96 2.59
N SER A 5 -39.27 -25.08 2.92
CA SER A 5 -39.34 -26.30 2.10
C SER A 5 -40.71 -26.98 2.20
N PRO A 6 -41.17 -27.72 1.17
CA PRO A 6 -42.44 -28.45 1.20
C PRO A 6 -42.59 -29.35 2.43
N TRP A 7 -41.51 -30.00 2.88
CA TRP A 7 -41.50 -30.94 4.00
C TRP A 7 -41.66 -30.29 5.38
N MET A 8 -41.28 -29.02 5.54
CA MET A 8 -41.49 -28.27 6.78
C MET A 8 -42.88 -27.62 6.85
N ARG A 9 -43.64 -27.63 5.74
CA ARG A 9 -44.93 -26.95 5.61
C ARG A 9 -46.13 -27.82 5.93
N GLU A 10 -46.06 -29.13 5.73
CA GLU A 10 -47.13 -30.08 6.11
C GLU A 10 -47.70 -29.82 7.51
N PRO A 11 -46.88 -29.73 8.58
CA PRO A 11 -47.40 -29.46 9.93
C PRO A 11 -47.91 -28.02 10.12
N LEU A 12 -47.51 -27.06 9.28
CA LEU A 12 -47.98 -25.68 9.34
C LEU A 12 -49.35 -25.52 8.67
N TYR A 13 -49.70 -26.35 7.68
CA TYR A 13 -51.03 -26.34 7.05
C TYR A 13 -52.12 -26.90 7.98
N GLU A 14 -51.78 -27.86 8.84
CA GLU A 14 -52.70 -28.45 9.82
C GLU A 14 -52.98 -27.54 11.03
N PHE A 15 -52.12 -26.52 11.25
CA PHE A 15 -52.24 -25.61 12.36
C PHE A 15 -53.24 -24.48 12.07
N GLN A 16 -54.32 -24.42 12.86
CA GLN A 16 -55.32 -23.35 12.79
C GLN A 16 -55.04 -22.28 13.87
N PRO A 17 -54.71 -21.05 13.49
CA PRO A 17 -54.39 -19.99 14.46
C PRO A 17 -55.64 -19.49 15.19
N GLU A 18 -55.65 -19.54 16.52
CA GLU A 18 -56.80 -19.15 17.36
C GLU A 18 -56.88 -17.64 17.65
N THR A 19 -55.79 -16.89 17.42
CA THR A 19 -55.72 -15.44 17.69
C THR A 19 -55.19 -14.66 16.49
N PRO A 20 -55.56 -13.37 16.34
CA PRO A 20 -55.09 -12.55 15.21
C PRO A 20 -53.56 -12.40 15.17
N VAL A 21 -52.90 -12.37 16.33
CA VAL A 21 -51.43 -12.31 16.41
C VAL A 21 -50.80 -13.61 15.95
N VAL A 22 -51.35 -14.76 16.36
CA VAL A 22 -50.85 -16.08 15.92
C VAL A 22 -51.11 -16.28 14.44
N SER A 23 -52.22 -15.78 13.90
CA SER A 23 -52.52 -15.79 12.46
C SER A 23 -51.51 -14.96 11.65
N MET A 24 -51.14 -13.78 12.14
CA MET A 24 -50.14 -12.91 11.52
C MET A 24 -48.74 -13.56 11.49
N VAL A 25 -48.31 -14.17 12.60
CA VAL A 25 -47.02 -14.88 12.67
C VAL A 25 -47.03 -16.13 11.78
N HIS A 26 -48.14 -16.89 11.80
CA HIS A 26 -48.34 -18.06 10.96
C HIS A 26 -48.22 -17.70 9.47
N ARG A 27 -48.89 -16.63 9.02
CA ARG A 27 -48.80 -16.13 7.63
C ARG A 27 -47.39 -15.69 7.25
N ALA A 28 -46.68 -15.01 8.16
CA ALA A 28 -45.30 -14.58 7.93
C ALA A 28 -44.31 -15.74 7.74
N LEU A 29 -44.57 -16.92 8.31
CA LEU A 29 -43.73 -18.11 8.11
C LEU A 29 -43.83 -18.69 6.69
N PHE A 30 -44.84 -18.28 5.90
CA PHE A 30 -44.95 -18.65 4.48
C PHE A 30 -44.18 -17.71 3.54
N VAL A 31 -43.58 -16.61 4.02
CA VAL A 31 -42.78 -15.70 3.19
C VAL A 31 -41.62 -16.39 2.45
N PRO A 32 -40.81 -17.29 3.06
CA PRO A 32 -39.72 -17.96 2.37
C PRO A 32 -40.14 -19.27 1.66
N THR A 33 -41.43 -19.46 1.37
CA THR A 33 -41.96 -20.68 0.72
C THR A 33 -41.26 -20.93 -0.61
N TRP A 34 -40.98 -22.20 -0.92
CA TRP A 34 -40.50 -22.59 -2.23
C TRP A 34 -40.94 -23.99 -2.60
N ASP A 35 -41.05 -24.21 -3.91
CA ASP A 35 -41.34 -25.50 -4.52
C ASP A 35 -40.55 -25.66 -5.82
N LEU A 36 -40.16 -26.89 -6.13
CA LEU A 36 -39.42 -27.27 -7.34
C LEU A 36 -40.33 -27.97 -8.37
N SER A 37 -41.58 -28.28 -7.99
CA SER A 37 -42.55 -28.93 -8.86
C SER A 37 -43.30 -27.91 -9.73
N PRO A 38 -43.22 -27.99 -11.08
CA PRO A 38 -43.99 -27.15 -11.99
C PRO A 38 -45.44 -27.64 -12.20
N SER A 39 -45.94 -28.62 -11.44
CA SER A 39 -47.17 -29.37 -11.79
C SER A 39 -48.36 -29.20 -10.84
N SER A 40 -48.44 -28.11 -10.05
CA SER A 40 -49.65 -27.83 -9.27
C SER A 40 -50.62 -26.96 -10.07
N GLU A 41 -51.45 -27.57 -10.91
CA GLU A 41 -52.58 -26.87 -11.53
C GLU A 41 -53.58 -26.45 -10.43
N GLY A 42 -53.89 -25.15 -10.31
CA GLY A 42 -54.96 -24.61 -9.45
C GLY A 42 -54.58 -23.43 -8.55
N LEU A 43 -55.46 -23.12 -7.57
CA LEU A 43 -55.44 -21.98 -6.62
C LEU A 43 -54.11 -21.76 -5.84
N ALA A 44 -53.13 -22.66 -5.93
CA ALA A 44 -51.85 -22.57 -5.22
C ALA A 44 -50.73 -21.88 -6.05
N GLU A 45 -50.91 -21.66 -7.35
CA GLU A 45 -49.91 -21.04 -8.24
C GLU A 45 -49.45 -19.64 -7.77
N PRO A 46 -50.34 -18.71 -7.34
CA PRO A 46 -49.92 -17.40 -6.83
C PRO A 46 -49.06 -17.49 -5.56
N LEU A 47 -49.30 -18.49 -4.69
CA LEU A 47 -48.55 -18.74 -3.46
C LEU A 47 -47.10 -19.13 -3.76
N TYR A 48 -46.89 -20.00 -4.74
CA TYR A 48 -45.55 -20.46 -5.11
C TYR A 48 -44.76 -19.40 -5.87
N LEU A 49 -45.43 -18.63 -6.74
CA LEU A 49 -44.82 -17.52 -7.47
C LEU A 49 -44.31 -16.43 -6.50
N ALA A 50 -45.12 -16.08 -5.51
CA ALA A 50 -44.74 -15.18 -4.41
C ALA A 50 -43.55 -15.74 -3.61
N GLY A 51 -43.63 -17.01 -3.20
CA GLY A 51 -42.59 -17.67 -2.39
C GLY A 51 -41.23 -17.77 -3.09
N ASN A 52 -41.21 -18.27 -4.32
CA ASN A 52 -39.98 -18.43 -5.10
C ASN A 52 -39.31 -17.07 -5.36
N THR A 53 -40.09 -16.03 -5.62
CA THR A 53 -39.58 -14.65 -5.77
C THR A 53 -38.95 -14.15 -4.46
N ALA A 54 -39.64 -14.34 -3.32
CA ALA A 54 -39.12 -13.95 -2.02
C ALA A 54 -37.82 -14.69 -1.71
N LEU A 55 -37.75 -16.00 -2.00
CA LEU A 55 -36.55 -16.81 -1.80
C LEU A 55 -35.36 -16.29 -2.60
N ILE A 56 -35.54 -15.97 -3.89
CA ILE A 56 -34.47 -15.45 -4.75
C ILE A 56 -33.94 -14.11 -4.21
N VAL A 57 -34.84 -13.22 -3.79
CA VAL A 57 -34.46 -11.91 -3.22
C VAL A 57 -33.74 -12.08 -1.88
N LEU A 58 -34.22 -12.97 -1.00
CA LEU A 58 -33.58 -13.27 0.28
C LEU A 58 -32.21 -13.94 0.12
N LEU A 59 -32.04 -14.84 -0.85
CA LEU A 59 -30.73 -15.45 -1.17
C LEU A 59 -29.75 -14.43 -1.72
N THR A 60 -30.21 -13.56 -2.61
CA THR A 60 -29.43 -12.45 -3.15
C THR A 60 -28.96 -11.53 -2.01
N GLY A 61 -29.89 -11.19 -1.09
CA GLY A 61 -29.60 -10.48 0.16
C GLY A 61 -28.55 -11.18 1.01
N ALA A 62 -28.67 -12.49 1.22
CA ALA A 62 -27.74 -13.29 2.02
C ALA A 62 -26.32 -13.36 1.41
N VAL A 63 -26.17 -13.26 0.09
CA VAL A 63 -24.87 -13.20 -0.60
C VAL A 63 -24.26 -11.80 -0.53
N LEU A 64 -25.09 -10.76 -0.55
CA LEU A 64 -24.65 -9.35 -0.51
C LEU A 64 -24.41 -8.83 0.92
N ALA A 65 -25.20 -9.25 1.91
CA ALA A 65 -25.15 -8.78 3.29
C ALA A 65 -23.79 -8.98 3.99
N PRO A 66 -23.08 -10.12 3.85
CA PRO A 66 -21.74 -10.30 4.40
C PRO A 66 -20.74 -9.27 3.86
N ARG A 67 -20.88 -8.83 2.60
CA ARG A 67 -19.98 -7.82 2.00
C ARG A 67 -20.24 -6.41 2.50
N LEU A 68 -21.47 -6.13 2.95
CA LEU A 68 -21.85 -4.84 3.55
C LEU A 68 -21.45 -4.79 5.04
N LEU A 69 -21.61 -5.90 5.77
CA LEU A 69 -21.34 -6.00 7.21
C LEU A 69 -19.84 -6.18 7.57
N THR A 70 -19.02 -6.73 6.67
CA THR A 70 -17.58 -7.00 6.93
C THR A 70 -16.66 -5.80 6.67
N ARG A 71 -17.17 -4.69 6.11
CA ARG A 71 -16.35 -3.52 5.76
C ARG A 71 -16.22 -2.46 6.84
N SER A 72 -16.88 -2.60 7.99
CA SER A 72 -16.80 -1.62 9.07
C SER A 72 -16.15 -2.24 10.33
N PRO A 73 -15.09 -1.63 10.91
CA PRO A 73 -14.49 -2.04 12.18
C PRO A 73 -15.38 -1.58 13.35
N ALA A 74 -16.67 -1.92 13.31
CA ALA A 74 -17.64 -1.44 14.27
C ALA A 74 -17.78 -2.39 15.47
N SER A 75 -18.14 -1.83 16.63
CA SER A 75 -18.39 -2.57 17.87
C SER A 75 -19.49 -3.64 17.69
N ARG A 76 -19.51 -4.66 18.56
CA ARG A 76 -20.46 -5.79 18.48
C ARG A 76 -21.93 -5.32 18.39
N GLY A 77 -22.30 -4.26 19.11
CA GLY A 77 -23.66 -3.70 19.05
C GLY A 77 -24.04 -3.13 17.69
N VAL A 78 -23.09 -2.50 16.99
CA VAL A 78 -23.34 -1.96 15.64
C VAL A 78 -23.48 -3.08 14.62
N ARG A 79 -22.71 -4.17 14.76
CA ARG A 79 -22.86 -5.36 13.92
C ARG A 79 -24.20 -6.08 14.13
N TRP A 80 -24.65 -6.13 15.38
CA TRP A 80 -25.96 -6.69 15.77
C TRP A 80 -27.09 -5.87 15.12
N LEU A 81 -27.07 -4.54 15.27
CA LEU A 81 -28.08 -3.65 14.71
C LEU A 81 -28.07 -3.67 13.18
N ALA A 82 -26.89 -3.71 12.56
CA ALA A 82 -26.76 -3.77 11.11
C ALA A 82 -27.24 -5.11 10.54
N ALA A 83 -26.98 -6.23 11.20
CA ALA A 83 -27.49 -7.54 10.81
C ALA A 83 -29.02 -7.61 10.90
N PHE A 84 -29.57 -7.13 12.01
CA PHE A 84 -31.02 -7.02 12.23
C PHE A 84 -31.68 -6.13 11.16
N GLY A 85 -31.17 -4.91 10.95
CA GLY A 85 -31.71 -3.97 9.97
C GLY A 85 -31.61 -4.50 8.53
N THR A 86 -30.51 -5.21 8.19
CA THR A 86 -30.35 -5.81 6.86
C THR A 86 -31.35 -6.94 6.63
N ALA A 87 -31.63 -7.77 7.64
CA ALA A 87 -32.61 -8.85 7.53
C ALA A 87 -34.04 -8.30 7.33
N VAL A 88 -34.43 -7.29 8.11
CA VAL A 88 -35.74 -6.62 7.96
C VAL A 88 -35.87 -5.97 6.59
N PHE A 89 -34.84 -5.22 6.16
CA PHE A 89 -34.85 -4.55 4.86
C PHE A 89 -34.97 -5.54 3.69
N MET A 90 -34.15 -6.61 3.69
CA MET A 90 -34.20 -7.61 2.62
C MET A 90 -35.54 -8.37 2.58
N SER A 91 -36.16 -8.59 3.73
CA SER A 91 -37.48 -9.22 3.83
C SER A 91 -38.60 -8.33 3.28
N LEU A 92 -38.53 -7.01 3.51
CA LEU A 92 -39.46 -6.05 2.92
C LEU A 92 -39.29 -5.94 1.40
N VAL A 93 -38.04 -5.93 0.91
CA VAL A 93 -37.77 -5.95 -0.54
C VAL A 93 -38.29 -7.25 -1.17
N ALA A 94 -38.14 -8.39 -0.48
CA ALA A 94 -38.70 -9.66 -0.91
C ALA A 94 -40.23 -9.62 -0.98
N ALA A 95 -40.89 -9.08 0.04
CA ALA A 95 -42.35 -8.94 0.05
C ALA A 95 -42.89 -8.05 -1.09
N VAL A 96 -42.25 -6.92 -1.36
CA VAL A 96 -42.64 -6.02 -2.46
C VAL A 96 -42.40 -6.68 -3.82
N ALA A 97 -41.29 -7.39 -3.98
CA ALA A 97 -41.00 -8.12 -5.22
C ALA A 97 -42.02 -9.24 -5.45
N SER A 98 -42.35 -10.02 -4.42
CA SER A 98 -43.37 -11.06 -4.49
C SER A 98 -44.74 -10.51 -4.83
N TRP A 99 -45.16 -9.41 -4.20
CA TRP A 99 -46.40 -8.73 -4.57
C TRP A 99 -46.40 -8.24 -6.02
N ALA A 100 -45.30 -7.64 -6.49
CA ALA A 100 -45.20 -7.13 -7.85
C ALA A 100 -45.28 -8.25 -8.90
N VAL A 101 -44.69 -9.41 -8.60
CA VAL A 101 -44.74 -10.59 -9.47
C VAL A 101 -46.14 -11.20 -9.48
N VAL A 102 -46.81 -11.35 -8.33
CA VAL A 102 -48.21 -11.84 -8.27
C VAL A 102 -49.17 -10.87 -8.97
N LYS A 103 -48.99 -9.57 -8.78
CA LYS A 103 -49.80 -8.54 -9.45
C LYS A 103 -49.61 -8.54 -10.97
N ALA A 104 -48.43 -8.90 -11.46
CA ALA A 104 -48.17 -9.00 -12.89
C ALA A 104 -48.91 -10.19 -13.55
N ASP A 105 -49.32 -11.18 -12.76
CA ASP A 105 -50.09 -12.36 -13.19
C ASP A 105 -51.60 -12.10 -13.30
N GLY A 106 -52.10 -11.04 -12.65
CA GLY A 106 -53.48 -10.55 -12.76
C GLY A 106 -54.13 -10.25 -11.41
N ASP A 107 -55.21 -9.46 -11.41
CA ASP A 107 -55.92 -9.06 -10.17
C ASP A 107 -56.67 -10.24 -9.52
N GLU A 108 -57.03 -11.28 -10.29
CA GLU A 108 -57.62 -12.52 -9.76
C GLU A 108 -56.62 -13.28 -8.88
N ALA A 109 -55.31 -13.26 -9.20
CA ALA A 109 -54.27 -13.90 -8.41
C ALA A 109 -54.06 -13.22 -7.03
N LEU A 110 -54.36 -11.91 -6.93
CA LEU A 110 -54.29 -11.16 -5.67
C LEU A 110 -55.43 -11.52 -4.70
N SER A 111 -56.59 -11.96 -5.22
CA SER A 111 -57.74 -12.35 -4.41
C SER A 111 -57.45 -13.53 -3.46
N PHE A 112 -56.45 -14.35 -3.80
CA PHE A 112 -55.95 -15.44 -2.96
C PHE A 112 -55.33 -14.95 -1.64
N PHE A 113 -54.75 -13.74 -1.64
CA PHE A 113 -54.04 -13.17 -0.49
C PHE A 113 -54.86 -12.13 0.29
N GLY A 114 -56.10 -11.87 -0.14
CA GLY A 114 -57.02 -10.97 0.55
C GLY A 114 -58.25 -10.63 -0.29
N ALA A 115 -59.39 -10.43 0.38
CA ALA A 115 -60.67 -10.12 -0.26
C ALA A 115 -60.74 -8.70 -0.88
N GLN A 116 -59.84 -7.79 -0.47
CA GLN A 116 -59.79 -6.40 -0.92
C GLN A 116 -58.41 -6.08 -1.53
N PRO A 117 -58.33 -5.71 -2.82
CA PRO A 117 -57.05 -5.53 -3.54
C PRO A 117 -56.11 -4.48 -2.92
N ASP A 118 -56.67 -3.45 -2.30
CA ASP A 118 -55.96 -2.37 -1.59
C ASP A 118 -55.29 -2.84 -0.29
N GLN A 119 -55.76 -3.93 0.30
CA GLN A 119 -55.21 -4.50 1.53
C GLN A 119 -54.16 -5.59 1.28
N VAL A 120 -54.09 -6.15 0.07
CA VAL A 120 -53.15 -7.23 -0.25
C VAL A 120 -51.69 -6.77 -0.14
N LEU A 121 -51.35 -5.57 -0.63
CA LEU A 121 -49.99 -5.03 -0.47
C LEU A 121 -49.63 -4.86 1.01
N VAL A 122 -50.59 -4.42 1.83
CA VAL A 122 -50.40 -4.27 3.28
C VAL A 122 -50.11 -5.62 3.91
N ASN A 123 -50.84 -6.68 3.52
CA ASN A 123 -50.58 -8.04 4.00
C ASN A 123 -49.16 -8.51 3.67
N PHE A 124 -48.72 -8.34 2.42
CA PHE A 124 -47.35 -8.69 2.01
C PHE A 124 -46.29 -7.92 2.81
N LEU A 125 -46.48 -6.61 3.00
CA LEU A 125 -45.55 -5.78 3.78
C LEU A 125 -45.51 -6.18 5.26
N VAL A 126 -46.67 -6.47 5.85
CA VAL A 126 -46.81 -6.94 7.23
C VAL A 126 -46.11 -8.28 7.41
N ASP A 127 -46.34 -9.23 6.50
CA ASP A 127 -45.73 -10.56 6.56
C ASP A 127 -44.22 -10.49 6.36
N GLY A 128 -43.77 -9.67 5.41
CA GLY A 128 -42.35 -9.36 5.20
C GLY A 128 -41.70 -8.70 6.40
N LEU A 129 -42.40 -7.80 7.09
CA LEU A 129 -41.90 -7.15 8.32
C LEU A 129 -41.74 -8.15 9.46
N VAL A 130 -42.79 -8.95 9.74
CA VAL A 130 -42.77 -9.95 10.81
C VAL A 130 -41.70 -11.01 10.55
N PHE A 131 -41.63 -11.54 9.33
CA PHE A 131 -40.59 -12.48 8.95
C PHE A 131 -39.18 -11.88 9.06
N GLY A 132 -39.03 -10.62 8.62
CA GLY A 132 -37.77 -9.88 8.71
C GLY A 132 -37.29 -9.66 10.14
N VAL A 133 -38.21 -9.39 11.08
CA VAL A 133 -37.91 -9.26 12.50
C VAL A 133 -37.49 -10.61 13.09
N LEU A 134 -38.22 -11.69 12.80
CA LEU A 134 -37.89 -13.05 13.27
C LEU A 134 -36.52 -13.50 12.74
N LEU A 135 -36.26 -13.29 11.44
CA LEU A 135 -34.99 -13.59 10.80
C LEU A 135 -33.87 -12.73 11.37
N GLY A 136 -34.12 -11.44 11.60
CA GLY A 136 -33.17 -10.50 12.20
C GLY A 136 -32.75 -10.92 13.60
N VAL A 137 -33.70 -11.31 14.46
CA VAL A 137 -33.43 -11.83 15.81
C VAL A 137 -32.59 -13.11 15.74
N ALA A 138 -32.95 -14.05 14.87
CA ALA A 138 -32.21 -15.30 14.69
C ALA A 138 -30.76 -15.07 14.20
N LEU A 139 -30.58 -14.21 13.18
CA LEU A 139 -29.26 -13.87 12.64
C LEU A 139 -28.39 -13.16 13.69
N ALA A 140 -29.00 -12.26 14.45
CA ALA A 140 -28.33 -11.48 15.48
C ALA A 140 -27.94 -12.36 16.70
N ALA A 141 -28.72 -13.41 17.01
CA ALA A 141 -28.37 -14.42 18.01
C ALA A 141 -27.19 -15.29 17.56
N VAL A 142 -27.16 -15.74 16.30
CA VAL A 142 -26.06 -16.56 15.74
C VAL A 142 -24.75 -15.77 15.64
N LEU A 143 -24.83 -14.51 15.21
CA LEU A 143 -23.66 -13.62 15.09
C LEU A 143 -23.19 -13.07 16.45
N GLY A 144 -24.07 -13.03 17.45
CA GLY A 144 -23.76 -12.61 18.83
C GLY A 144 -23.30 -13.73 19.77
N GLY A 145 -23.67 -14.99 19.50
CA GLY A 145 -23.52 -16.12 20.42
C GLY A 145 -22.23 -16.96 20.32
N THR A 146 -21.29 -16.64 19.44
CA THR A 146 -20.03 -17.40 19.33
C THR A 146 -18.96 -16.82 20.25
N GLY A 147 -18.98 -17.24 21.51
CA GLY A 147 -18.15 -16.67 22.57
C GLY A 147 -17.56 -17.66 23.56
N THR A 148 -16.87 -18.72 23.12
CA THR A 148 -15.84 -19.41 23.94
C THR A 148 -14.76 -20.08 23.07
N ARG A 149 -13.95 -19.28 22.35
CA ARG A 149 -12.59 -19.66 21.90
C ARG A 149 -11.88 -18.47 21.23
N ALA A 150 -11.66 -17.39 21.98
CA ALA A 150 -10.77 -16.31 21.55
C ALA A 150 -10.34 -15.46 22.76
N ALA A 151 -9.73 -16.10 23.76
CA ALA A 151 -9.06 -15.41 24.85
C ALA A 151 -7.81 -16.20 25.26
N MET A 152 -6.92 -16.46 24.31
CA MET A 152 -5.54 -16.91 24.58
C MET A 152 -4.68 -16.64 23.34
N SER A 153 -4.40 -15.36 23.06
CA SER A 153 -3.26 -14.97 22.20
C SER A 153 -2.81 -13.51 22.42
N ARG A 154 -3.00 -12.99 23.64
CA ARG A 154 -2.29 -11.79 24.11
C ARG A 154 -1.46 -12.17 25.33
N ILE A 155 -0.44 -12.98 25.10
CA ILE A 155 0.71 -13.02 25.98
C ILE A 155 1.79 -12.27 25.21
N GLY A 156 2.23 -11.15 25.79
CA GLY A 156 3.23 -10.27 25.23
C GLY A 156 4.45 -11.04 24.78
N SER A 157 4.97 -10.65 23.61
CA SER A 157 6.35 -10.92 23.23
C SER A 157 7.25 -10.27 24.29
N ARG A 158 7.60 -11.05 25.31
CA ARG A 158 8.78 -10.78 26.12
C ARG A 158 9.96 -10.79 25.17
N ASP A 159 10.60 -9.64 25.05
CA ASP A 159 11.97 -9.52 24.59
C ASP A 159 12.81 -10.57 25.30
N ARG A 160 13.26 -11.55 24.52
CA ARG A 160 14.30 -12.49 24.93
C ARG A 160 15.57 -12.04 24.25
N GLU A 161 16.14 -10.96 24.78
CA GLU A 161 17.55 -10.66 24.64
C GLU A 161 18.33 -11.82 25.27
N ARG A 162 18.77 -12.76 24.43
CA ARG A 162 19.86 -13.65 24.79
C ARG A 162 21.14 -12.89 24.53
N SER A 163 21.67 -12.31 25.60
CA SER A 163 23.10 -12.04 25.72
C SER A 163 23.84 -13.36 25.49
N SER A 164 24.45 -13.52 24.32
CA SER A 164 25.53 -14.48 24.11
C SER A 164 26.81 -13.69 23.90
N THR A 165 27.57 -13.56 24.97
CA THR A 165 29.02 -13.33 24.93
C THR A 165 29.64 -14.45 24.08
N MET A 166 30.02 -14.14 22.85
CA MET A 166 30.96 -14.97 22.09
C MET A 166 32.24 -14.17 21.88
N ALA A 167 33.33 -14.75 22.38
CA ALA A 167 34.70 -14.27 22.20
C ALA A 167 35.09 -14.24 20.71
N PRO A 168 36.03 -13.37 20.30
CA PRO A 168 36.45 -13.27 18.92
C PRO A 168 37.25 -14.53 18.52
N SER A 169 36.75 -15.27 17.53
CA SER A 169 37.54 -16.29 16.83
C SER A 169 38.19 -15.65 15.62
N SER A 170 39.52 -15.52 15.70
CA SER A 170 40.40 -15.12 14.61
C SER A 170 40.73 -16.35 13.75
N ALA A 171 40.25 -16.37 12.50
CA ALA A 171 40.84 -17.20 11.45
C ALA A 171 40.58 -16.57 10.08
N PRO A 172 41.61 -16.46 9.21
CA PRO A 172 41.47 -15.86 7.88
C PRO A 172 40.84 -16.88 6.92
N LEU A 173 39.72 -16.51 6.29
CA LEU A 173 39.11 -17.28 5.22
C LEU A 173 39.75 -16.88 3.88
N SER A 174 40.50 -17.82 3.31
CA SER A 174 41.04 -17.78 1.97
C SER A 174 39.94 -17.71 0.91
N SER A 175 40.14 -16.83 -0.05
CA SER A 175 39.41 -16.71 -1.31
C SER A 175 39.65 -17.94 -2.19
N ASP A 176 38.56 -18.65 -2.54
CA ASP A 176 38.30 -19.12 -3.92
C ASP A 176 37.13 -20.13 -3.94
N VAL A 177 35.92 -19.63 -4.23
CA VAL A 177 34.81 -20.43 -4.77
C VAL A 177 34.04 -19.55 -5.78
N PRO A 178 33.94 -19.94 -7.06
CA PRO A 178 33.12 -19.24 -8.02
C PRO A 178 31.67 -19.73 -7.91
N GLY A 179 30.87 -19.03 -7.12
CA GLY A 179 29.43 -19.27 -6.98
C GLY A 179 28.73 -17.99 -6.53
N GLY A 180 27.87 -17.45 -7.39
CA GLY A 180 27.19 -16.16 -7.21
C GLY A 180 26.57 -16.00 -5.83
N ALA A 181 27.25 -15.26 -4.96
CA ALA A 181 26.72 -14.85 -3.68
C ALA A 181 25.73 -13.70 -3.90
N VAL A 182 24.53 -13.85 -3.36
CA VAL A 182 23.47 -12.82 -3.22
C VAL A 182 23.92 -11.61 -2.38
N GLY A 183 25.21 -11.51 -2.02
CA GLY A 183 25.81 -10.45 -1.19
C GLY A 183 26.74 -9.46 -1.90
N SER A 184 27.17 -9.68 -3.16
CA SER A 184 27.96 -8.66 -3.86
C SER A 184 27.01 -7.62 -4.45
N THR A 185 26.78 -6.54 -3.74
CA THR A 185 25.88 -5.47 -4.21
C THR A 185 26.66 -4.55 -5.13
N ALA A 186 26.33 -4.57 -6.42
CA ALA A 186 26.95 -3.69 -7.41
C ALA A 186 26.35 -2.28 -7.30
N PRO A 187 27.07 -1.22 -7.74
CA PRO A 187 26.46 0.09 -7.93
C PRO A 187 25.16 -0.06 -8.76
N ASP A 188 24.11 0.68 -8.40
CA ASP A 188 22.80 0.72 -9.07
C ASP A 188 21.84 -0.48 -8.90
N ASP A 189 22.12 -1.44 -8.01
CA ASP A 189 21.17 -2.54 -7.75
C ASP A 189 19.78 -2.05 -7.35
N THR A 190 19.72 -0.99 -6.53
CA THR A 190 18.45 -0.40 -6.08
C THR A 190 17.66 0.21 -7.24
N THR A 191 18.35 0.92 -8.16
CA THR A 191 17.75 1.45 -9.40
C THR A 191 17.16 0.32 -10.23
N ARG A 192 17.90 -0.78 -10.40
CA ARG A 192 17.47 -1.98 -11.12
C ARG A 192 16.23 -2.62 -10.50
N HIS A 193 16.18 -2.75 -9.16
CA HIS A 193 15.00 -3.26 -8.47
C HIS A 193 13.77 -2.37 -8.64
N LEU A 194 13.94 -1.04 -8.62
CA LEU A 194 12.83 -0.11 -8.87
C LEU A 194 12.36 -0.13 -10.33
N CYS A 195 13.27 -0.34 -11.29
CA CYS A 195 12.91 -0.58 -12.69
C CYS A 195 12.12 -1.89 -12.85
N ALA A 196 12.46 -2.94 -12.10
CA ALA A 196 11.69 -4.18 -12.06
C ALA A 196 10.32 -4.00 -11.37
N ALA A 197 10.28 -3.23 -10.27
CA ALA A 197 9.07 -2.87 -9.55
C ALA A 197 8.03 -2.19 -10.44
N ALA A 198 8.49 -1.40 -11.43
CA ALA A 198 7.61 -0.76 -12.39
C ALA A 198 6.70 -1.76 -13.13
N TYR A 199 7.18 -2.98 -13.42
CA TYR A 199 6.40 -4.00 -14.12
C TYR A 199 5.61 -4.93 -13.19
N THR A 200 6.01 -5.07 -11.92
CA THR A 200 5.36 -5.98 -10.96
C THR A 200 4.30 -5.30 -10.10
N ASP A 201 4.44 -4.01 -9.82
CA ASP A 201 3.56 -3.23 -8.95
C ASP A 201 2.88 -2.09 -9.74
N PRO A 202 1.63 -2.31 -10.22
CA PRO A 202 0.87 -1.29 -10.95
C PRO A 202 0.59 -0.04 -10.12
N ASP A 203 0.52 -0.14 -8.79
CA ASP A 203 0.25 1.00 -7.91
C ASP A 203 1.50 1.88 -7.75
N PHE A 204 2.68 1.26 -7.63
CA PHE A 204 3.96 1.97 -7.68
C PHE A 204 4.09 2.75 -9.00
N THR A 205 3.91 2.07 -10.14
CA THR A 205 3.98 2.70 -11.48
C THR A 205 2.98 3.85 -11.62
N ARG A 206 1.75 3.65 -11.15
CA ARG A 206 0.73 4.70 -11.20
C ARG A 206 1.13 5.92 -10.36
N ARG A 207 1.64 5.73 -9.14
CA ARG A 207 2.09 6.83 -8.27
C ARG A 207 3.28 7.57 -8.86
N VAL A 208 4.28 6.86 -9.38
CA VAL A 208 5.43 7.49 -10.06
C VAL A 208 4.95 8.35 -11.24
N VAL A 209 4.05 7.84 -12.08
CA VAL A 209 3.62 8.61 -13.25
C VAL A 209 2.66 9.75 -12.90
N GLU A 210 1.74 9.57 -11.95
CA GLU A 210 0.75 10.62 -11.59
C GLU A 210 1.31 11.69 -10.65
N ASP A 211 2.07 11.29 -9.63
CA ASP A 211 2.51 12.21 -8.56
C ASP A 211 3.87 12.84 -8.85
N VAL A 212 4.62 12.31 -9.82
CA VAL A 212 5.99 12.77 -10.11
C VAL A 212 6.12 13.31 -11.54
N VAL A 213 5.67 12.57 -12.56
CA VAL A 213 5.82 13.01 -13.96
C VAL A 213 4.74 14.00 -14.37
N ARG A 214 3.52 13.84 -13.84
CA ARG A 214 2.36 14.65 -14.22
C ARG A 214 2.14 15.88 -13.36
N ASP A 215 2.81 15.99 -12.23
CA ASP A 215 2.77 17.20 -11.40
C ASP A 215 3.66 18.27 -12.04
N GLU A 216 3.03 19.32 -12.57
CA GLU A 216 3.71 20.41 -13.28
C GLU A 216 4.08 21.58 -12.35
N LEU A 217 3.47 21.64 -11.16
CA LEU A 217 3.60 22.77 -10.23
C LEU A 217 4.32 22.39 -8.94
N GLY A 218 4.25 21.12 -8.53
CA GLY A 218 4.97 20.59 -7.38
C GLY A 218 6.45 20.38 -7.65
N ALA A 219 7.24 20.46 -6.59
CA ALA A 219 8.63 20.05 -6.60
C ALA A 219 8.75 18.52 -6.57
N ILE A 220 9.91 18.03 -6.98
CA ILE A 220 10.26 16.62 -6.97
C ILE A 220 11.24 16.38 -5.83
N ALA A 221 10.99 15.35 -5.01
CA ALA A 221 11.87 14.99 -3.92
C ALA A 221 13.14 14.29 -4.43
N SER A 222 14.28 14.58 -3.80
CA SER A 222 15.52 13.82 -4.02
C SER A 222 15.34 12.36 -3.56
N SER A 223 16.14 11.46 -4.14
CA SER A 223 16.19 10.03 -3.78
C SER A 223 17.64 9.57 -3.82
N PRO A 224 18.40 9.77 -2.73
CA PRO A 224 19.80 9.34 -2.66
C PRO A 224 19.99 7.85 -2.96
N GLY A 225 21.08 7.51 -3.65
CA GLY A 225 21.42 6.13 -4.01
C GLY A 225 20.53 5.48 -5.08
N VAL A 226 19.78 6.27 -5.86
CA VAL A 226 18.94 5.81 -6.98
C VAL A 226 18.98 6.76 -8.15
N ASP A 227 19.05 6.22 -9.37
CA ASP A 227 18.77 6.97 -10.59
C ASP A 227 17.28 6.92 -10.95
N LEU A 228 16.59 8.07 -10.88
CA LEU A 228 15.15 8.15 -11.06
C LEU A 228 14.75 8.16 -12.54
N VAL A 229 15.63 8.61 -13.44
CA VAL A 229 15.34 8.68 -14.87
C VAL A 229 15.01 7.31 -15.49
N PRO A 230 15.82 6.24 -15.32
CA PRO A 230 15.46 4.92 -15.81
C PRO A 230 14.19 4.39 -15.15
N VAL A 231 14.01 4.60 -13.84
CA VAL A 231 12.81 4.15 -13.11
C VAL A 231 11.54 4.76 -13.71
N VAL A 232 11.56 6.06 -14.04
CA VAL A 232 10.43 6.75 -14.68
C VAL A 232 10.19 6.22 -16.09
N ARG A 233 11.23 5.99 -16.90
CA ARG A 233 11.10 5.44 -18.26
C ARG A 233 10.48 4.03 -18.24
N HIS A 234 10.96 3.17 -17.34
CA HIS A 234 10.39 1.86 -17.10
C HIS A 234 8.94 1.93 -16.58
N SER A 235 8.61 2.90 -15.71
CA SER A 235 7.24 3.14 -15.26
C SER A 235 6.31 3.57 -16.40
N LEU A 236 6.76 4.44 -17.31
CA LEU A 236 5.97 4.84 -18.48
C LEU A 236 5.76 3.67 -19.46
N ALA A 237 6.78 2.84 -19.66
CA ALA A 237 6.69 1.62 -20.46
C ALA A 237 5.70 0.61 -19.86
N ALA A 238 5.84 0.30 -18.57
CA ALA A 238 4.94 -0.58 -17.84
C ALA A 238 3.49 -0.09 -17.86
N ARG A 239 3.27 1.22 -17.66
CA ARG A 239 1.93 1.82 -17.72
C ARG A 239 1.24 1.59 -19.07
N ARG A 240 1.97 1.65 -20.19
CA ARG A 240 1.41 1.35 -21.52
C ARG A 240 1.00 -0.11 -21.64
N LEU A 241 1.84 -1.03 -21.17
CA LEU A 241 1.54 -2.47 -21.21
C LEU A 241 0.31 -2.80 -20.37
N HIS A 242 0.22 -2.28 -19.14
CA HIS A 242 -0.93 -2.50 -18.27
C HIS A 242 -2.21 -1.90 -18.86
N ARG A 243 -2.17 -0.70 -19.45
CA ARG A 243 -3.33 -0.12 -20.15
C ARG A 243 -3.76 -0.95 -21.35
N ALA A 244 -2.82 -1.39 -22.19
CA ALA A 244 -3.12 -2.22 -23.34
C ALA A 244 -3.78 -3.54 -22.92
N ARG A 245 -3.26 -4.18 -21.87
CA ARG A 245 -3.85 -5.36 -21.25
C ARG A 245 -5.27 -5.07 -20.74
N ASP A 246 -5.45 -4.01 -19.95
CA ASP A 246 -6.73 -3.68 -19.33
C ASP A 246 -7.79 -3.34 -20.39
N HIS A 247 -7.42 -2.68 -21.49
CA HIS A 247 -8.32 -2.48 -22.63
C HIS A 247 -8.70 -3.79 -23.32
N ARG A 248 -7.74 -4.70 -23.56
CA ARG A 248 -8.03 -6.02 -24.15
C ARG A 248 -8.95 -6.83 -23.25
N LEU A 249 -8.68 -6.87 -21.94
CA LEU A 249 -9.53 -7.56 -20.97
C LEU A 249 -10.91 -6.91 -20.81
N ALA A 250 -11.01 -5.59 -20.88
CA ALA A 250 -12.30 -4.89 -20.87
C ALA A 250 -13.12 -5.20 -22.12
N ALA A 251 -12.49 -5.36 -23.29
CA ALA A 251 -13.16 -5.82 -24.50
C ALA A 251 -13.68 -7.25 -24.36
N VAL A 252 -12.90 -8.15 -23.74
CA VAL A 252 -13.34 -9.52 -23.41
C VAL A 252 -14.53 -9.50 -22.43
N TYR A 253 -14.46 -8.66 -21.39
CA TYR A 253 -15.55 -8.50 -20.44
C TYR A 253 -16.83 -8.01 -21.12
N LEU A 254 -16.73 -7.00 -21.99
CA LEU A 254 -17.86 -6.47 -22.75
C LEU A 254 -18.43 -7.52 -23.69
N LEU A 255 -17.57 -8.31 -24.35
CA LEU A 255 -18.01 -9.42 -25.20
C LEU A 255 -18.87 -10.41 -24.42
N ILE A 256 -18.43 -10.84 -23.22
CA ILE A 256 -19.24 -11.72 -22.36
C ILE A 256 -20.57 -11.04 -21.98
N ALA A 257 -20.53 -9.75 -21.64
CA ALA A 257 -21.71 -8.99 -21.27
C ALA A 257 -22.75 -8.93 -22.41
N VAL A 258 -22.31 -8.81 -23.67
CA VAL A 258 -23.20 -8.77 -24.85
C VAL A 258 -23.98 -10.08 -25.02
N PHE A 259 -23.40 -11.22 -24.63
CA PHE A 259 -24.08 -12.52 -24.71
C PHE A 259 -24.95 -12.86 -23.49
N GLY A 260 -24.94 -12.04 -22.43
CA GLY A 260 -25.77 -12.27 -21.25
C GLY A 260 -25.10 -11.71 -20.00
N PRO A 261 -25.44 -10.48 -19.55
CA PRO A 261 -24.82 -9.84 -18.40
C PRO A 261 -24.85 -10.69 -17.12
N LEU A 262 -25.90 -11.49 -16.90
CA LEU A 262 -25.99 -12.38 -15.73
C LEU A 262 -24.86 -13.42 -15.70
N TRP A 263 -24.37 -13.85 -16.86
CA TRP A 263 -23.28 -14.82 -16.98
C TRP A 263 -21.92 -14.27 -16.55
N LEU A 264 -21.78 -12.95 -16.38
CA LEU A 264 -20.61 -12.35 -15.73
C LEU A 264 -20.51 -12.78 -14.26
N VAL A 265 -21.64 -12.97 -13.58
CA VAL A 265 -21.66 -13.46 -12.18
C VAL A 265 -21.17 -14.90 -12.14
N TYR A 266 -21.72 -15.75 -13.01
CA TYR A 266 -21.28 -17.13 -13.15
C TYR A 266 -19.79 -17.22 -13.52
N GLY A 267 -19.33 -16.43 -14.51
CA GLY A 267 -17.93 -16.35 -14.90
C GLY A 267 -17.04 -15.91 -13.74
N HIS A 268 -17.45 -14.91 -12.96
CA HIS A 268 -16.69 -14.45 -11.79
C HIS A 268 -16.52 -15.55 -10.74
N LEU A 269 -17.59 -16.29 -10.44
CA LEU A 269 -17.56 -17.42 -9.50
C LEU A 269 -16.70 -18.57 -10.04
N SER A 270 -16.83 -18.89 -11.32
CA SER A 270 -16.04 -19.92 -12.02
C SER A 270 -14.56 -19.63 -11.95
N PHE A 271 -14.16 -18.38 -12.22
CA PHE A 271 -12.78 -17.95 -12.11
C PHE A 271 -12.24 -17.99 -10.68
N LYS A 272 -13.07 -17.66 -9.68
CA LYS A 272 -12.67 -17.81 -8.26
C LYS A 272 -12.49 -19.27 -7.87
N ALA A 273 -13.35 -20.16 -8.34
CA ALA A 273 -13.21 -21.60 -8.13
C ALA A 273 -11.91 -22.12 -8.77
N LEU A 274 -11.64 -21.72 -10.01
CA LEU A 274 -10.43 -22.10 -10.73
C LEU A 274 -9.15 -21.56 -10.06
N ALA A 275 -9.18 -20.30 -9.60
CA ALA A 275 -8.11 -19.70 -8.84
C ALA A 275 -7.86 -20.38 -7.48
N ALA A 276 -8.93 -20.88 -6.83
CA ALA A 276 -8.83 -21.64 -5.58
C ALA A 276 -8.31 -23.07 -5.80
N ALA A 277 -8.65 -23.69 -6.93
CA ALA A 277 -8.13 -25.00 -7.33
C ALA A 277 -6.62 -24.94 -7.65
N CYS A 278 -6.14 -23.79 -8.13
CA CYS A 278 -4.72 -23.50 -8.27
C CYS A 278 -4.09 -23.29 -6.88
N ARG A 279 -3.67 -24.37 -6.21
CA ARG A 279 -2.93 -24.26 -4.94
C ARG A 279 -1.70 -23.37 -5.17
N ALA A 280 -1.61 -22.26 -4.46
CA ALA A 280 -0.41 -21.44 -4.48
C ALA A 280 0.77 -22.30 -3.99
N PRO A 281 1.96 -22.21 -4.63
CA PRO A 281 3.14 -22.89 -4.13
C PRO A 281 3.35 -22.47 -2.67
N ARG A 282 3.39 -23.45 -1.76
CA ARG A 282 3.66 -23.17 -0.36
C ARG A 282 5.10 -22.69 -0.24
N ARG A 283 5.30 -21.64 0.54
CA ARG A 283 6.65 -21.26 0.98
C ARG A 283 7.10 -22.35 1.95
N ALA A 284 8.08 -23.14 1.54
CA ALA A 284 8.78 -24.04 2.44
C ALA A 284 9.58 -23.20 3.44
N VAL A 285 9.91 -23.79 4.59
CA VAL A 285 10.72 -23.14 5.65
C VAL A 285 12.06 -22.62 5.10
N ARG A 286 12.60 -23.25 4.05
CA ARG A 286 13.90 -22.89 3.44
C ARG A 286 13.82 -22.56 1.94
N GLY A 287 12.63 -22.34 1.37
CA GLY A 287 12.50 -22.11 -0.06
C GLY A 287 11.08 -22.15 -0.60
N ARG A 288 10.92 -22.48 -1.88
CA ARG A 288 9.61 -22.73 -2.50
C ARG A 288 9.46 -24.23 -2.70
N GLU A 289 8.34 -24.82 -2.24
CA GLU A 289 8.06 -26.21 -2.60
C GLU A 289 7.90 -26.30 -4.12
N PRO A 290 8.51 -27.30 -4.78
CA PRO A 290 8.21 -27.55 -6.18
C PRO A 290 6.71 -27.79 -6.32
N VAL A 291 6.10 -27.18 -7.34
CA VAL A 291 4.68 -27.39 -7.62
C VAL A 291 4.51 -28.85 -8.03
N ASP A 292 3.74 -29.62 -7.26
CA ASP A 292 3.27 -30.94 -7.71
C ASP A 292 2.28 -30.73 -8.87
N THR A 293 2.85 -30.73 -10.07
CA THR A 293 2.12 -30.51 -11.33
C THR A 293 1.06 -31.59 -11.55
N GLY A 294 1.27 -32.82 -11.10
CA GLY A 294 0.33 -33.93 -11.30
C GLY A 294 -0.93 -33.80 -10.45
N ALA A 295 -0.77 -33.47 -9.16
CA ALA A 295 -1.93 -33.17 -8.31
C ALA A 295 -2.65 -31.90 -8.76
N ALA A 296 -1.92 -30.83 -9.08
CA ALA A 296 -2.50 -29.56 -9.52
C ALA A 296 -3.35 -29.72 -10.80
N VAL A 297 -2.85 -30.45 -11.80
CA VAL A 297 -3.59 -30.71 -13.05
C VAL A 297 -4.88 -31.50 -12.79
N ARG A 298 -4.86 -32.53 -11.93
CA ARG A 298 -6.06 -33.30 -11.59
C ARG A 298 -7.14 -32.46 -10.91
N TRP A 299 -6.76 -31.67 -9.92
CA TRP A 299 -7.69 -30.75 -9.24
C TRP A 299 -8.24 -29.69 -10.20
N LEU A 300 -7.39 -29.16 -11.08
CA LEU A 300 -7.79 -28.19 -12.09
C LEU A 300 -8.78 -28.80 -13.09
N ALA A 301 -8.47 -29.98 -13.62
CA ALA A 301 -9.34 -30.69 -14.56
C ALA A 301 -10.71 -31.00 -13.95
N GLY A 302 -10.74 -31.50 -12.71
CA GLY A 302 -12.00 -31.75 -11.98
C GLY A 302 -12.80 -30.46 -11.74
N THR A 303 -12.12 -29.36 -11.39
CA THR A 303 -12.77 -28.06 -11.20
C THR A 303 -13.30 -27.49 -12.52
N ILE A 304 -12.56 -27.61 -13.62
CA ILE A 304 -13.02 -27.21 -14.95
C ILE A 304 -14.25 -28.02 -15.35
N ALA A 305 -14.23 -29.34 -15.20
CA ALA A 305 -15.39 -30.19 -15.50
C ALA A 305 -16.61 -29.83 -14.64
N GLY A 306 -16.42 -29.60 -13.34
CA GLY A 306 -17.47 -29.18 -12.43
C GLY A 306 -18.05 -27.80 -12.77
N VAL A 307 -17.19 -26.84 -13.12
CA VAL A 307 -17.60 -25.51 -13.61
C VAL A 307 -18.42 -25.67 -14.88
N LEU A 308 -17.92 -26.38 -15.89
CA LEU A 308 -18.63 -26.58 -17.16
C LEU A 308 -20.01 -27.22 -16.96
N LEU A 309 -20.10 -28.29 -16.15
CA LEU A 309 -21.37 -28.93 -15.82
C LEU A 309 -22.32 -27.95 -15.12
N ALA A 310 -21.83 -27.21 -14.12
CA ALA A 310 -22.63 -26.20 -13.43
C ALA A 310 -23.10 -25.09 -14.39
N GLY A 311 -22.31 -24.74 -15.40
CA GLY A 311 -22.68 -23.78 -16.43
C GLY A 311 -23.80 -24.29 -17.33
N VAL A 312 -23.72 -25.55 -17.77
CA VAL A 312 -24.79 -26.20 -18.55
C VAL A 312 -26.08 -26.28 -17.74
N LEU A 313 -26.01 -26.72 -16.47
CA LEU A 313 -27.16 -26.77 -15.56
C LEU A 313 -27.76 -25.36 -15.33
N PHE A 314 -26.91 -24.36 -15.12
CA PHE A 314 -27.33 -22.97 -14.94
C PHE A 314 -28.03 -22.42 -16.17
N GLY A 315 -27.50 -22.66 -17.37
CA GLY A 315 -28.15 -22.28 -18.62
C GLY A 315 -29.50 -22.95 -18.82
N MET A 316 -29.60 -24.27 -18.57
CA MET A 316 -30.87 -25.00 -18.63
C MET A 316 -31.89 -24.45 -17.62
N PHE A 317 -31.47 -24.18 -16.38
CA PHE A 317 -32.32 -23.58 -15.36
C PHE A 317 -32.86 -22.21 -15.79
N LEU A 318 -31.99 -21.31 -16.26
CA LEU A 318 -32.41 -19.99 -16.73
C LEU A 318 -33.35 -20.06 -17.94
N SER A 319 -33.24 -21.10 -18.75
CA SER A 319 -34.08 -21.32 -19.94
C SER A 319 -35.43 -21.94 -19.63
N ALA A 320 -35.60 -22.51 -18.44
CA ALA A 320 -36.88 -22.98 -17.94
C ALA A 320 -37.74 -21.83 -17.37
N LEU A 321 -37.13 -20.67 -17.10
CA LEU A 321 -37.86 -19.48 -16.63
C LEU A 321 -38.63 -18.84 -17.80
N PRO A 322 -39.87 -18.35 -17.60
CA PRO A 322 -40.70 -17.72 -18.63
C PRO A 322 -40.22 -16.28 -18.94
N LEU A 323 -38.95 -16.12 -19.28
CA LEU A 323 -38.33 -14.84 -19.62
C LEU A 323 -38.49 -14.55 -21.12
N SER A 324 -38.90 -13.34 -21.47
CA SER A 324 -39.05 -12.91 -22.86
C SER A 324 -38.31 -11.59 -23.15
N GLY A 325 -38.04 -11.36 -24.44
CA GLY A 325 -37.44 -10.12 -24.94
C GLY A 325 -36.11 -9.75 -24.26
N VAL A 326 -36.06 -8.56 -23.65
CA VAL A 326 -34.86 -8.04 -23.00
C VAL A 326 -34.44 -8.89 -21.80
N TRP A 327 -35.39 -9.51 -21.10
CA TRP A 327 -35.09 -10.34 -19.92
C TRP A 327 -34.43 -11.67 -20.28
N SER A 328 -34.81 -12.29 -21.40
CA SER A 328 -34.14 -13.50 -21.91
C SER A 328 -32.72 -13.19 -22.41
N TRP A 329 -32.49 -12.01 -22.98
CA TRP A 329 -31.14 -11.54 -23.31
C TRP A 329 -30.31 -11.27 -22.06
N LEU A 330 -30.87 -10.57 -21.07
CA LEU A 330 -30.17 -10.20 -19.82
C LEU A 330 -29.73 -11.46 -19.04
N ALA A 331 -30.63 -12.45 -18.96
CA ALA A 331 -30.34 -13.74 -18.36
C ALA A 331 -29.41 -14.61 -19.23
N GLY A 332 -29.36 -14.37 -20.54
CA GLY A 332 -28.68 -15.27 -21.47
C GLY A 332 -29.34 -16.64 -21.52
N SER A 333 -30.68 -16.70 -21.53
CA SER A 333 -31.48 -17.94 -21.52
C SER A 333 -31.83 -18.45 -22.92
N TYR A 334 -31.49 -17.69 -23.97
CA TYR A 334 -31.73 -18.09 -25.35
C TYR A 334 -30.86 -19.30 -25.73
N ALA A 335 -31.40 -20.19 -26.56
CA ALA A 335 -30.73 -21.43 -26.99
C ALA A 335 -30.13 -22.23 -25.82
N LYS A 336 -30.90 -22.39 -24.72
CA LYS A 336 -30.49 -23.12 -23.50
C LYS A 336 -29.27 -22.52 -22.78
N GLY A 337 -28.97 -21.24 -23.04
CA GLY A 337 -27.78 -20.55 -22.51
C GLY A 337 -26.45 -20.98 -23.11
N VAL A 338 -26.46 -21.76 -24.19
CA VAL A 338 -25.25 -22.23 -24.88
C VAL A 338 -24.37 -21.07 -25.35
N PRO A 339 -24.89 -20.02 -26.01
CA PRO A 339 -24.05 -18.92 -26.49
C PRO A 339 -23.36 -18.16 -25.34
N SER A 340 -24.07 -17.95 -24.23
CA SER A 340 -23.53 -17.28 -23.06
C SER A 340 -22.45 -18.11 -22.36
N LEU A 341 -22.65 -19.42 -22.24
CA LEU A 341 -21.63 -20.35 -21.73
C LEU A 341 -20.37 -20.35 -22.62
N LEU A 342 -20.54 -20.41 -23.94
CA LEU A 342 -19.42 -20.33 -24.89
C LEU A 342 -18.68 -18.99 -24.78
N ALA A 343 -19.40 -17.89 -24.59
CA ALA A 343 -18.78 -16.57 -24.38
C ALA A 343 -17.94 -16.54 -23.09
N VAL A 344 -18.42 -17.14 -21.99
CA VAL A 344 -17.67 -17.24 -20.73
C VAL A 344 -16.43 -18.12 -20.89
N ILE A 345 -16.54 -19.26 -21.58
CA ILE A 345 -15.41 -20.17 -21.84
C ILE A 345 -14.37 -19.49 -22.74
N GLY A 346 -14.80 -19.00 -23.91
CA GLY A 346 -13.93 -18.34 -24.88
C GLY A 346 -13.28 -17.08 -24.32
N GLY A 347 -14.07 -16.23 -23.67
CA GLY A 347 -13.56 -15.06 -22.97
C GLY A 347 -12.61 -15.44 -21.83
N GLY A 348 -12.86 -16.56 -21.15
CA GLY A 348 -11.97 -17.03 -20.11
C GLY A 348 -10.63 -17.56 -20.63
N VAL A 349 -10.64 -18.30 -21.75
CA VAL A 349 -9.44 -18.74 -22.47
C VAL A 349 -8.64 -17.54 -22.98
N TRP A 350 -9.31 -16.53 -23.56
CA TRP A 350 -8.65 -15.30 -24.00
C TRP A 350 -8.06 -14.50 -22.85
N ALA A 351 -8.76 -14.36 -21.73
CA ALA A 351 -8.23 -13.70 -20.54
C ALA A 351 -6.98 -14.42 -20.02
N PHE A 352 -7.02 -15.76 -19.95
CA PHE A 352 -5.86 -16.57 -19.61
C PHE A 352 -4.70 -16.39 -20.59
N TRP A 353 -4.99 -16.39 -21.89
CA TRP A 353 -3.97 -16.17 -22.92
C TRP A 353 -3.32 -14.79 -22.78
N ILE A 354 -4.10 -13.72 -22.63
CA ILE A 354 -3.59 -12.35 -22.41
C ILE A 354 -2.68 -12.30 -21.17
N MET A 355 -3.12 -12.87 -20.05
CA MET A 355 -2.33 -12.90 -18.81
C MET A 355 -1.08 -13.76 -18.95
N SER A 356 -1.14 -14.88 -19.67
CA SER A 356 0.02 -15.75 -19.89
C SER A 356 1.10 -15.05 -20.72
N GLN A 357 0.70 -14.29 -21.74
CA GLN A 357 1.62 -13.47 -22.53
C GLN A 357 2.24 -12.37 -21.68
N GLU A 358 1.46 -11.69 -20.84
CA GLU A 358 1.99 -10.67 -19.92
C GLU A 358 3.02 -11.25 -18.95
N GLU A 359 2.71 -12.33 -18.25
CA GLU A 359 3.61 -12.94 -17.26
C GLU A 359 4.90 -13.44 -17.94
N LEU A 360 4.80 -14.09 -19.11
CA LEU A 360 5.97 -14.57 -19.86
C LEU A 360 6.81 -13.43 -20.42
N ASN A 361 6.19 -12.37 -20.95
CA ASN A 361 6.92 -11.22 -21.49
C ASN A 361 7.59 -10.42 -20.38
N THR A 362 6.93 -10.25 -19.24
CA THR A 362 7.50 -9.56 -18.06
C THR A 362 8.68 -10.35 -17.50
N ASP A 363 8.54 -11.66 -17.34
CA ASP A 363 9.59 -12.57 -16.88
C ASP A 363 10.77 -12.64 -17.87
N ARG A 364 10.50 -12.62 -19.19
CA ARG A 364 11.52 -12.48 -20.23
C ARG A 364 12.26 -11.15 -20.13
N LEU A 365 11.54 -10.03 -20.06
CA LEU A 365 12.11 -8.69 -19.93
C LEU A 365 13.00 -8.60 -18.68
N MET A 366 12.54 -9.13 -17.56
CA MET A 366 13.30 -9.15 -16.32
C MET A 366 14.61 -9.94 -16.46
N ARG A 367 14.57 -11.09 -17.12
CA ARG A 367 15.77 -11.92 -17.34
C ARG A 367 16.76 -11.31 -18.33
N GLU A 368 16.27 -10.73 -19.41
CA GLU A 368 17.12 -10.22 -20.49
C GLU A 368 17.69 -8.83 -20.16
N SER A 369 16.91 -7.94 -19.52
CA SER A 369 17.28 -6.53 -19.34
C SER A 369 17.46 -6.04 -17.90
N LEU A 370 16.96 -6.76 -16.89
CA LEU A 370 16.95 -6.30 -15.49
C LEU A 370 17.71 -7.22 -14.52
N ARG A 371 18.47 -8.18 -15.04
CA ARG A 371 19.43 -8.95 -14.22
C ARG A 371 20.67 -8.10 -14.00
N ARG A 372 21.35 -8.33 -12.87
CA ARG A 372 22.54 -7.57 -12.49
C ARG A 372 23.60 -7.53 -13.61
N GLU A 373 23.79 -8.65 -14.29
CA GLU A 373 24.81 -8.81 -15.34
C GLU A 373 24.46 -8.10 -16.65
N THR A 374 23.18 -7.80 -16.90
CA THR A 374 22.71 -7.24 -18.19
C THR A 374 22.06 -5.86 -18.06
N PHE A 375 21.89 -5.36 -16.84
CA PHE A 375 21.24 -4.09 -16.58
C PHE A 375 22.09 -2.93 -17.06
N ASP A 376 21.50 -2.06 -17.87
CA ASP A 376 22.06 -0.79 -18.31
C ASP A 376 21.08 0.33 -17.96
N ALA A 377 21.48 1.22 -17.05
CA ALA A 377 20.67 2.36 -16.61
C ALA A 377 20.39 3.39 -17.72
N GLN A 378 21.25 3.45 -18.74
CA GLN A 378 21.11 4.38 -19.86
C GLN A 378 20.30 3.78 -21.02
N ALA A 379 20.21 2.45 -21.10
CA ALA A 379 19.40 1.77 -22.09
C ALA A 379 17.92 2.17 -21.97
N ARG A 380 17.31 2.50 -23.12
CA ARG A 380 15.88 2.77 -23.18
C ARG A 380 15.13 1.45 -23.42
N PRO A 381 14.08 1.15 -22.65
CA PRO A 381 13.24 0.00 -22.98
C PRO A 381 12.65 0.16 -24.39
N GLU A 382 12.59 -0.90 -25.20
CA GLU A 382 12.06 -0.82 -26.57
C GLU A 382 10.61 -0.30 -26.62
N SER A 383 9.83 -0.60 -25.58
CA SER A 383 8.46 -0.09 -25.40
C SER A 383 8.41 1.33 -24.81
N ALA A 384 9.54 2.01 -24.65
CA ALA A 384 9.70 3.28 -23.95
C ALA A 384 9.67 4.55 -24.83
N ALA A 385 9.09 4.50 -26.03
CA ALA A 385 8.86 5.74 -26.80
C ALA A 385 8.19 6.78 -25.89
N GLU A 386 8.91 7.86 -25.59
CA GLU A 386 8.51 8.81 -24.56
C GLU A 386 7.32 9.62 -25.08
N PRO A 387 6.17 9.62 -24.40
CA PRO A 387 5.04 10.43 -24.82
C PRO A 387 5.44 11.91 -24.78
N ALA A 388 5.03 12.71 -25.77
CA ALA A 388 5.37 14.13 -25.82
C ALA A 388 5.01 14.91 -24.54
N TRP A 389 3.93 14.51 -23.85
CA TRP A 389 3.52 15.13 -22.58
C TRP A 389 4.45 14.80 -21.39
N ALA A 390 5.20 13.69 -21.44
CA ALA A 390 6.06 13.24 -20.34
C ALA A 390 7.47 13.87 -20.39
N ALA A 391 7.91 14.33 -21.55
CA ALA A 391 9.25 14.90 -21.79
C ALA A 391 9.63 16.02 -20.81
N ALA A 392 8.69 16.91 -20.50
CA ALA A 392 8.93 17.99 -19.54
C ALA A 392 9.11 17.46 -18.11
N GLY A 393 8.29 16.49 -17.68
CA GLY A 393 8.37 15.90 -16.36
C GLY A 393 9.63 15.06 -16.15
N VAL A 394 10.05 14.29 -17.17
CA VAL A 394 11.31 13.52 -17.12
C VAL A 394 12.54 14.45 -17.03
N ARG A 395 12.51 15.59 -17.74
CA ARG A 395 13.58 16.59 -17.65
C ARG A 395 13.60 17.26 -16.28
N ALA A 396 12.44 17.70 -15.77
CA ALA A 396 12.33 18.29 -14.45
C ALA A 396 12.81 17.32 -13.35
N MET A 397 12.53 16.03 -13.50
CA MET A 397 13.05 14.97 -12.63
C MET A 397 14.58 14.89 -12.67
N ALA A 398 15.19 14.83 -13.86
CA ALA A 398 16.64 14.76 -13.99
C ALA A 398 17.33 16.01 -13.39
N GLU A 399 16.73 17.18 -13.57
CA GLU A 399 17.18 18.43 -12.95
C GLU A 399 17.04 18.38 -11.42
N ALA A 400 15.94 17.86 -10.89
CA ALA A 400 15.69 17.71 -9.45
C ALA A 400 16.64 16.70 -8.77
N GLN A 401 16.90 15.56 -9.42
CA GLN A 401 17.80 14.52 -8.92
C GLN A 401 19.23 15.02 -8.73
N SER A 402 19.72 15.84 -9.67
CA SER A 402 21.06 16.45 -9.57
C SER A 402 21.06 17.79 -8.81
N GLY A 403 19.88 18.29 -8.45
CA GLY A 403 19.66 19.61 -7.87
C GLY A 403 19.98 19.68 -6.37
N ASN A 404 20.28 20.90 -5.91
CA ASN A 404 20.63 21.21 -4.52
C ASN A 404 19.46 21.81 -3.71
N VAL A 405 18.23 21.80 -4.24
CA VAL A 405 17.05 22.31 -3.54
C VAL A 405 16.07 21.18 -3.28
N THR A 406 15.60 21.06 -2.04
CA THR A 406 14.50 20.19 -1.66
C THR A 406 13.36 21.05 -1.13
N VAL A 407 12.26 21.10 -1.89
CA VAL A 407 11.03 21.74 -1.45
C VAL A 407 10.11 20.67 -0.87
N TYR A 408 9.73 20.82 0.39
CA TYR A 408 8.92 19.82 1.10
C TYR A 408 7.49 20.33 1.37
N SER A 409 6.55 19.39 1.43
CA SER A 409 5.18 19.62 1.86
C SER A 409 5.00 19.22 3.33
N GLY A 410 4.12 19.89 4.06
CA GLY A 410 3.83 19.58 5.46
C GLY A 410 4.92 20.01 6.45
N PHE A 411 5.05 19.25 7.55
CA PHE A 411 5.92 19.61 8.67
C PHE A 411 7.38 19.16 8.49
N SER A 412 7.61 17.93 7.99
CA SER A 412 8.94 17.35 7.91
C SER A 412 9.71 17.87 6.70
N PRO A 413 10.90 18.49 6.86
CA PRO A 413 11.69 19.00 5.75
C PRO A 413 12.41 17.91 4.94
N PHE A 414 12.57 16.72 5.51
CA PHE A 414 13.49 15.69 5.04
C PHE A 414 12.85 14.64 4.13
N ILE A 415 11.86 15.05 3.31
CA ILE A 415 11.26 14.15 2.33
C ILE A 415 12.33 13.57 1.40
N GLY A 416 12.27 12.25 1.18
CA GLY A 416 13.24 11.51 0.39
C GLY A 416 14.48 11.03 1.14
N GLN A 417 14.64 11.38 2.42
CA GLN A 417 15.76 10.94 3.26
C GLN A 417 15.44 9.68 4.06
N GLY A 418 14.20 9.22 4.03
CA GLY A 418 13.75 8.01 4.73
C GLY A 418 13.35 8.28 6.18
N VAL A 419 13.52 7.27 7.03
CA VAL A 419 13.06 7.34 8.42
C VAL A 419 14.11 8.02 9.29
N ARG A 420 13.69 8.96 10.13
CA ARG A 420 14.58 9.58 11.13
C ARG A 420 14.98 8.55 12.18
N GLN A 421 16.28 8.29 12.32
CA GLN A 421 16.81 7.35 13.30
C GLN A 421 17.19 8.05 14.62
N SER A 422 17.88 9.19 14.53
CA SER A 422 18.30 9.99 15.70
C SER A 422 18.64 11.43 15.29
N GLN A 423 18.85 12.31 16.26
CA GLN A 423 19.25 13.70 16.03
C GLN A 423 20.12 14.18 17.19
N TRP A 424 21.09 15.05 16.97
CA TRP A 424 21.79 15.74 18.07
C TRP A 424 21.94 17.21 17.78
N ALA A 425 22.03 18.01 18.84
CA ALA A 425 22.15 19.45 18.77
C ALA A 425 23.18 19.94 19.78
N LEU A 426 23.99 20.92 19.38
CA LEU A 426 24.99 21.58 20.22
C LEU A 426 24.83 23.09 20.07
N SER A 427 25.02 23.82 21.16
CA SER A 427 25.03 25.29 21.18
C SER A 427 26.22 25.74 22.01
N LEU A 428 27.16 26.41 21.37
CA LEU A 428 28.48 26.71 21.92
C LEU A 428 28.73 28.21 21.89
N PRO A 429 28.94 28.86 23.05
CA PRO A 429 29.36 30.25 23.04
C PRO A 429 30.80 30.36 22.49
N LEU A 430 31.02 31.32 21.58
CA LEU A 430 32.33 31.58 20.99
C LEU A 430 33.15 32.46 21.93
N LEU A 431 33.85 31.82 22.88
CA LEU A 431 34.72 32.45 23.86
C LEU A 431 36.20 32.27 23.47
N PRO A 432 37.10 33.22 23.79
CA PRO A 432 38.54 33.03 23.57
C PRO A 432 39.09 31.87 24.39
N ALA A 433 40.01 31.09 23.81
CA ALA A 433 40.67 29.96 24.47
C ALA A 433 41.51 30.34 25.70
N GLY A 434 41.91 31.60 25.82
CA GLY A 434 42.69 32.08 26.96
C GLY A 434 42.77 33.61 27.04
N PRO A 435 43.18 34.16 28.18
CA PRO A 435 43.35 35.60 28.35
C PRO A 435 44.43 36.12 27.39
N GLY A 436 44.04 37.00 26.47
CA GLY A 436 44.94 37.61 25.47
C GLY A 436 45.03 36.88 24.13
N THR A 437 44.36 35.73 23.97
CA THR A 437 44.30 35.04 22.67
C THR A 437 43.36 35.79 21.72
N PRO A 438 43.82 36.26 20.55
CA PRO A 438 42.94 36.92 19.58
C PRO A 438 41.99 35.89 18.97
N LEU A 439 40.70 36.22 18.95
CA LEU A 439 39.70 35.46 18.20
C LEU A 439 39.77 35.86 16.73
N THR A 440 40.07 34.90 15.85
CA THR A 440 39.96 35.11 14.41
C THR A 440 38.48 35.05 14.02
N GLY A 441 37.96 36.13 13.43
CA GLY A 441 36.58 36.14 12.94
C GLY A 441 36.39 35.15 11.80
N PHE A 442 35.29 34.41 11.82
CA PHE A 442 34.89 33.49 10.76
C PHE A 442 33.38 33.57 10.52
N ASP A 443 32.97 33.20 9.31
CA ASP A 443 31.57 33.10 8.94
C ASP A 443 31.05 31.66 9.06
N THR A 444 29.73 31.49 9.07
CA THR A 444 29.09 30.16 9.07
C THR A 444 29.54 29.31 7.87
N TRP A 445 29.76 29.95 6.72
CA TRP A 445 30.19 29.27 5.50
C TRP A 445 31.59 28.66 5.60
N ASP A 446 32.52 29.31 6.32
CA ASP A 446 33.89 28.81 6.50
C ASP A 446 33.90 27.49 7.28
N ALA A 447 33.03 27.39 8.30
CA ALA A 447 32.83 26.17 9.07
C ALA A 447 32.20 25.04 8.22
N VAL A 448 31.21 25.38 7.38
CA VAL A 448 30.60 24.42 6.43
C VAL A 448 31.64 23.93 5.42
N GLU A 449 32.48 24.82 4.89
CA GLU A 449 33.51 24.47 3.91
C GLU A 449 34.58 23.57 4.51
N ARG A 450 35.01 23.84 5.75
CA ARG A 450 35.91 22.95 6.49
C ARG A 450 35.29 21.57 6.73
N LEU A 451 34.04 21.52 7.15
CA LEU A 451 33.33 20.26 7.36
C LEU A 451 33.20 19.46 6.06
N ARG A 452 32.82 20.12 4.96
CA ARG A 452 32.72 19.51 3.62
C ARG A 452 34.06 18.94 3.16
N ALA A 453 35.14 19.70 3.32
CA ALA A 453 36.49 19.24 2.99
C ALA A 453 36.86 18.00 3.80
N ARG A 454 36.64 18.02 5.12
CA ARG A 454 36.96 16.90 6.01
C ARG A 454 36.19 15.62 5.68
N LEU A 455 34.90 15.73 5.35
CA LEU A 455 34.09 14.57 4.96
C LEU A 455 34.55 13.99 3.61
N ARG A 456 34.93 14.84 2.65
CA ARG A 456 35.48 14.39 1.36
C ARG A 456 36.86 13.75 1.50
N GLU A 457 37.71 14.28 2.38
CA GLU A 457 38.99 13.66 2.74
C GLU A 457 38.78 12.28 3.37
N ALA A 458 37.83 12.16 4.30
CA ALA A 458 37.49 10.89 4.93
C ALA A 458 36.97 9.86 3.91
N ALA A 459 36.21 10.30 2.90
CA ALA A 459 35.76 9.44 1.80
C ALA A 459 36.91 8.98 0.89
N ALA A 460 37.95 9.81 0.71
CA ALA A 460 39.09 9.47 -0.14
C ALA A 460 40.11 8.52 0.54
N GLN A 461 40.04 8.40 1.87
CA GLN A 461 40.95 7.56 2.65
C GLN A 461 40.42 6.13 2.75
N PRO A 462 41.30 5.12 2.69
CA PRO A 462 40.88 3.74 2.96
C PRO A 462 40.40 3.60 4.41
N PRO A 463 39.47 2.67 4.68
CA PRO A 463 38.96 2.46 6.03
C PRO A 463 40.11 2.08 6.97
N VAL A 464 40.27 2.88 8.03
CA VAL A 464 41.25 2.63 9.09
C VAL A 464 40.66 1.64 10.09
N ASP A 465 41.44 0.63 10.48
CA ASP A 465 41.17 -0.31 11.59
C ASP A 465 39.74 -0.92 11.63
N GLY A 466 39.23 -1.37 10.48
CA GLY A 466 37.92 -2.04 10.41
C GLY A 466 36.71 -1.11 10.58
N GLY A 467 36.91 0.21 10.44
CA GLY A 467 35.84 1.20 10.29
C GLY A 467 35.00 1.00 9.02
N PRO A 468 33.81 1.60 8.93
CA PRO A 468 33.00 1.55 7.71
C PRO A 468 33.77 2.20 6.55
N ASP A 469 33.69 1.59 5.37
CA ASP A 469 34.22 2.18 4.14
C ASP A 469 33.37 3.39 3.75
N LEU A 470 34.01 4.55 3.68
CA LEU A 470 33.39 5.82 3.30
C LEU A 470 33.62 6.16 1.82
N GLY A 471 34.22 5.27 1.03
CA GLY A 471 34.54 5.51 -0.38
C GLY A 471 33.33 5.85 -1.26
N ALA A 472 32.13 5.44 -0.87
CA ALA A 472 30.87 5.76 -1.55
C ALA A 472 30.17 7.03 -1.00
N LEU A 473 30.78 7.78 -0.08
CA LEU A 473 30.15 8.93 0.56
C LEU A 473 29.90 10.06 -0.44
N GLU A 474 28.63 10.43 -0.61
CA GLU A 474 28.19 11.57 -1.40
C GLU A 474 27.96 12.77 -0.47
N VAL A 475 28.75 13.83 -0.64
CA VAL A 475 28.65 15.06 0.15
C VAL A 475 28.17 16.21 -0.72
N GLU A 476 26.98 16.71 -0.42
CA GLU A 476 26.29 17.75 -1.18
C GLU A 476 25.75 18.88 -0.27
N ASP A 477 25.74 20.10 -0.81
CA ASP A 477 25.03 21.22 -0.19
C ASP A 477 23.57 21.16 -0.60
N ARG A 478 22.67 21.20 0.38
CA ARG A 478 21.23 21.11 0.11
C ARG A 478 20.47 22.21 0.84
N VAL A 479 19.55 22.85 0.14
CA VAL A 479 18.66 23.88 0.68
C VAL A 479 17.27 23.28 0.85
N PHE A 480 16.78 23.27 2.09
CA PHE A 480 15.45 22.83 2.44
C PHE A 480 14.52 24.04 2.59
N VAL A 481 13.36 24.00 1.93
CA VAL A 481 12.37 25.07 1.99
C VAL A 481 10.94 24.53 1.96
N SER A 482 10.05 25.13 2.74
CA SER A 482 8.64 24.74 2.74
C SER A 482 7.95 25.18 1.44
N GLY A 483 7.18 24.28 0.83
CA GLY A 483 6.44 24.53 -0.40
C GLY A 483 5.37 25.62 -0.31
N THR A 484 4.95 25.98 0.90
CA THR A 484 3.99 27.07 1.16
C THR A 484 4.66 28.43 1.36
N ARG A 485 6.00 28.48 1.50
CA ARG A 485 6.75 29.70 1.79
C ARG A 485 7.75 30.05 0.69
N LEU A 486 7.39 29.76 -0.56
CA LEU A 486 8.21 30.09 -1.74
C LEU A 486 7.90 31.46 -2.33
N THR A 487 6.70 31.98 -2.08
CA THR A 487 6.24 33.23 -2.69
C THR A 487 7.05 34.41 -2.17
N GLY A 488 7.66 35.16 -3.08
CA GLY A 488 8.52 36.31 -2.78
C GLY A 488 10.00 36.08 -3.14
N ASP A 489 10.48 34.82 -3.16
CA ASP A 489 11.85 34.51 -3.58
C ASP A 489 11.89 34.04 -5.04
N ARG A 490 12.25 34.95 -5.96
CA ARG A 490 12.36 34.65 -7.40
C ARG A 490 13.46 33.63 -7.73
N ARG A 491 14.41 33.40 -6.82
CA ARG A 491 15.46 32.39 -7.01
C ARG A 491 14.89 30.98 -6.87
N LEU A 492 13.94 30.80 -5.96
CA LEU A 492 13.28 29.53 -5.67
C LEU A 492 12.00 29.31 -6.49
N LEU A 493 11.27 30.39 -6.80
CA LEU A 493 10.06 30.34 -7.62
C LEU A 493 10.17 31.35 -8.79
N PRO A 494 10.72 30.94 -9.94
CA PRO A 494 10.92 31.84 -11.08
C PRO A 494 9.60 32.39 -11.66
N ALA A 495 8.53 31.60 -11.62
CA ALA A 495 7.20 31.99 -12.05
C ALA A 495 6.11 31.24 -11.28
N LEU A 496 4.97 31.89 -11.02
CA LEU A 496 3.87 31.33 -10.21
C LEU A 496 3.28 30.02 -10.77
N LEU A 497 3.32 29.86 -12.10
CA LEU A 497 2.78 28.70 -12.82
C LEU A 497 3.87 27.70 -13.25
N LYS A 498 5.05 27.76 -12.65
CA LYS A 498 6.13 26.78 -12.86
C LYS A 498 6.44 26.06 -11.56
N ALA A 499 6.98 24.86 -11.67
CA ALA A 499 7.59 24.16 -10.56
C ALA A 499 8.72 25.01 -9.93
N PRO A 500 9.00 24.83 -8.63
CA PRO A 500 10.13 25.46 -7.96
C PRO A 500 11.48 25.10 -8.61
N ALA A 501 12.47 25.98 -8.46
CA ALA A 501 13.81 25.72 -8.96
C ALA A 501 14.44 24.52 -8.25
N ALA A 502 14.90 23.54 -9.03
CA ALA A 502 15.65 22.38 -8.53
C ALA A 502 17.09 22.71 -8.11
N ARG A 503 17.65 23.79 -8.66
CA ARG A 503 19.05 24.18 -8.45
C ARG A 503 19.18 25.68 -8.19
N LEU A 504 19.98 26.02 -7.19
CA LEU A 504 20.49 27.36 -6.90
C LEU A 504 21.99 27.43 -7.22
N SER A 505 22.48 28.63 -7.56
CA SER A 505 23.91 28.89 -7.69
C SER A 505 24.61 28.82 -6.34
N ASP A 506 25.90 28.51 -6.34
CA ASP A 506 26.71 28.44 -5.12
C ASP A 506 26.69 29.76 -4.33
N THR A 507 26.63 30.90 -5.03
CA THR A 507 26.48 32.22 -4.42
C THR A 507 25.16 32.39 -3.68
N ALA A 508 24.06 31.85 -4.23
CA ALA A 508 22.75 31.88 -3.58
C ALA A 508 22.71 30.93 -2.38
N VAL A 509 23.29 29.74 -2.50
CA VAL A 509 23.42 28.78 -1.38
C VAL A 509 24.24 29.37 -0.24
N ARG A 510 25.38 29.99 -0.55
CA ARG A 510 26.21 30.69 0.44
C ARG A 510 25.43 31.81 1.14
N GLY A 511 24.69 32.61 0.37
CA GLY A 511 23.85 33.67 0.95
C GLY A 511 22.78 33.13 1.91
N ILE A 512 22.21 31.95 1.63
CA ILE A 512 21.24 31.28 2.51
C ILE A 512 21.91 30.72 3.76
N ALA A 513 23.11 30.13 3.64
CA ALA A 513 23.86 29.62 4.78
C ALA A 513 24.29 30.72 5.76
N LEU A 514 24.56 31.93 5.24
CA LEU A 514 24.90 33.10 6.05
C LEU A 514 23.69 33.77 6.72
N ASP A 515 22.46 33.45 6.30
CA ASP A 515 21.21 33.93 6.92
C ASP A 515 20.49 32.79 7.68
N PRO A 516 20.89 32.52 8.93
CA PRO A 516 20.29 31.47 9.75
C PRO A 516 18.89 31.82 10.26
N GLN A 517 18.30 32.97 9.91
CA GLN A 517 16.90 33.27 10.23
C GLN A 517 15.99 33.17 9.00
N GLY A 518 16.58 32.95 7.82
CA GLY A 518 15.88 32.74 6.57
C GLY A 518 14.84 31.61 6.63
N THR A 519 13.84 31.73 5.76
CA THR A 519 12.89 30.64 5.51
C THR A 519 13.57 29.41 4.89
N PRO A 520 14.39 29.54 3.83
CA PRO A 520 15.19 28.42 3.34
C PRO A 520 16.35 28.13 4.31
N ARG A 521 16.66 26.85 4.51
CA ARG A 521 17.72 26.39 5.40
C ARG A 521 18.74 25.58 4.63
N HIS A 522 20.00 26.00 4.69
CA HIS A 522 21.12 25.22 4.18
C HIS A 522 21.45 24.08 5.15
N CYS A 523 21.62 22.89 4.63
CA CYS A 523 22.21 21.76 5.33
C CYS A 523 23.29 21.14 4.44
N LEU A 524 24.39 20.71 5.05
CA LEU A 524 25.34 19.82 4.41
C LEU A 524 24.80 18.39 4.54
N ALA A 525 24.46 17.78 3.41
CA ALA A 525 23.96 16.41 3.37
C ALA A 525 25.09 15.45 3.00
N ALA A 526 25.26 14.41 3.80
CA ALA A 526 26.22 13.34 3.58
C ALA A 526 25.46 12.01 3.48
N HIS A 527 25.39 11.45 2.27
CA HIS A 527 24.72 10.18 1.98
C HIS A 527 25.75 9.09 1.78
N LEU A 528 25.63 7.98 2.50
CA LEU A 528 26.54 6.85 2.35
C LEU A 528 25.77 5.63 1.81
N PRO A 529 25.73 5.39 0.50
CA PRO A 529 25.12 4.18 -0.04
C PRO A 529 25.87 2.94 0.46
N LEU A 530 25.21 2.13 1.29
CA LEU A 530 25.69 0.83 1.75
C LEU A 530 24.91 -0.27 1.05
N TRP A 531 25.51 -1.47 0.93
CA TRP A 531 24.87 -2.63 0.33
C TRP A 531 24.30 -2.31 -1.09
N GLY A 532 25.08 -1.61 -1.94
CA GLY A 532 24.68 -1.19 -3.29
C GLY A 532 23.45 -0.27 -3.34
N GLY A 533 23.33 0.61 -2.34
CA GLY A 533 22.22 1.55 -2.19
C GLY A 533 20.96 0.95 -1.55
N ALA A 534 21.00 -0.33 -1.14
CA ALA A 534 19.89 -0.94 -0.43
C ALA A 534 19.65 -0.24 0.92
N VAL A 535 20.71 0.24 1.57
CA VAL A 535 20.61 1.06 2.78
C VAL A 535 21.39 2.34 2.56
N VAL A 536 20.78 3.50 2.78
CA VAL A 536 21.47 4.79 2.63
C VAL A 536 21.32 5.61 3.92
N PRO A 537 22.27 5.47 4.87
CA PRO A 537 22.43 6.41 5.98
C PRO A 537 22.73 7.80 5.43
N SER A 538 21.98 8.78 5.91
CA SER A 538 22.02 10.17 5.47
C SER A 538 22.15 11.07 6.70
N GLN A 539 23.24 11.82 6.78
CA GLN A 539 23.48 12.80 7.83
C GLN A 539 23.23 14.19 7.26
N LEU A 540 22.38 14.97 7.93
CA LEU A 540 22.00 16.31 7.51
C LEU A 540 22.48 17.29 8.59
N LEU A 541 23.60 17.98 8.31
CA LEU A 541 24.21 18.90 9.25
C LEU A 541 23.82 20.34 8.92
N HIS A 542 23.19 21.01 9.88
CA HIS A 542 22.88 22.42 9.85
C HIS A 542 23.82 23.16 10.81
N ILE A 543 24.49 24.19 10.30
CA ILE A 543 25.39 25.05 11.07
C ILE A 543 24.85 26.47 11.00
N ALA A 544 24.81 27.15 12.14
CA ALA A 544 24.40 28.54 12.23
C ALA A 544 25.23 29.27 13.29
N VAL A 545 25.78 30.43 12.95
CA VAL A 545 26.42 31.34 13.92
C VAL A 545 25.48 32.51 14.19
N VAL A 546 24.96 32.62 15.41
CA VAL A 546 24.03 33.68 15.83
C VAL A 546 24.50 34.26 17.17
N GLY A 547 24.64 35.58 17.26
CA GLY A 547 24.91 36.24 18.55
C GLY A 547 26.14 35.71 19.29
N LYS A 548 27.25 35.48 18.57
CA LYS A 548 28.49 34.85 19.08
C LYS A 548 28.29 33.44 19.65
N THR A 549 27.26 32.73 19.21
CA THR A 549 27.00 31.34 19.56
C THR A 549 26.98 30.51 18.28
N LEU A 550 27.72 29.40 18.26
CA LEU A 550 27.67 28.41 17.19
C LEU A 550 26.62 27.36 17.54
N HIS A 551 25.61 27.23 16.68
CA HIS A 551 24.61 26.19 16.73
C HIS A 551 24.92 25.12 15.69
N LEU A 552 24.98 23.87 16.15
CA LEU A 552 25.16 22.70 15.30
C LEU A 552 23.94 21.81 15.51
N HIS A 553 23.29 21.42 14.42
CA HIS A 553 22.20 20.46 14.45
C HIS A 553 22.48 19.37 13.43
N CYS A 554 22.30 18.12 13.82
CA CYS A 554 22.49 16.99 12.94
C CYS A 554 21.30 16.06 13.03
N ASP A 555 20.60 15.90 11.90
CA ASP A 555 19.56 14.90 11.75
C ASP A 555 20.11 13.67 11.03
N ARG A 556 19.88 12.48 11.61
CA ARG A 556 20.27 11.20 11.02
C ARG A 556 19.04 10.49 10.46
N HIS A 557 19.02 10.31 9.15
CA HIS A 557 17.95 9.64 8.42
C HIS A 557 18.47 8.42 7.68
N VAL A 558 17.65 7.40 7.51
CA VAL A 558 18.03 6.20 6.78
C VAL A 558 16.95 5.78 5.81
N LEU A 559 17.35 5.62 4.55
CA LEU A 559 16.56 4.87 3.57
C LEU A 559 16.81 3.39 3.80
N THR A 560 15.81 2.70 4.33
CA THR A 560 15.83 1.25 4.58
C THR A 560 15.79 0.46 3.27
N PRO A 561 16.07 -0.85 3.30
CA PRO A 561 15.97 -1.72 2.13
C PRO A 561 14.60 -1.63 1.48
N LEU A 562 14.54 -1.80 0.16
CA LEU A 562 13.27 -1.91 -0.57
C LEU A 562 12.38 -3.01 0.02
N ARG A 563 11.07 -2.94 -0.21
CA ARG A 563 10.16 -4.03 0.18
C ARG A 563 10.56 -5.35 -0.52
N PRO A 564 10.52 -6.51 0.17
CA PRO A 564 11.00 -7.79 -0.40
C PRO A 564 10.30 -8.25 -1.69
N ASP A 565 9.04 -7.85 -1.88
CA ASP A 565 8.26 -8.10 -3.10
C ASP A 565 8.81 -7.39 -4.34
N LEU A 566 9.50 -6.26 -4.16
CA LEU A 566 10.11 -5.50 -5.26
C LEU A 566 11.45 -6.06 -5.73
N ARG A 567 12.09 -6.94 -4.94
CA ARG A 567 13.37 -7.59 -5.29
C ARG A 567 13.22 -8.95 -6.00
N GLY A 568 12.03 -9.25 -6.50
CA GLY A 568 11.73 -10.55 -7.12
C GLY A 568 12.62 -10.92 -8.30
N VAL A 569 13.23 -9.95 -8.98
CA VAL A 569 14.10 -10.16 -10.15
C VAL A 569 15.33 -11.01 -9.84
N ASP A 570 15.89 -10.91 -8.64
CA ASP A 570 17.08 -11.68 -8.24
C ASP A 570 16.76 -13.14 -7.91
N LEU A 571 15.48 -13.44 -7.70
CA LEU A 571 15.00 -14.79 -7.42
C LEU A 571 14.64 -15.56 -8.70
N LEU A 572 14.82 -14.95 -9.88
CA LEU A 572 14.48 -15.57 -11.15
C LEU A 572 15.56 -16.59 -11.57
N PRO A 573 15.18 -17.77 -12.06
CA PRO A 573 16.14 -18.70 -12.63
C PRO A 573 16.80 -18.09 -13.88
N ALA A 574 18.06 -18.45 -14.13
CA ALA A 574 18.83 -17.89 -15.25
C ALA A 574 18.18 -18.17 -16.62
N SER A 575 17.49 -19.31 -16.75
CA SER A 575 16.73 -19.70 -17.93
C SER A 575 15.30 -20.10 -17.57
N LEU A 576 14.39 -20.03 -18.55
CA LEU A 576 13.00 -20.41 -18.37
C LEU A 576 12.87 -21.95 -18.31
N THR A 577 12.98 -22.51 -17.10
CA THR A 577 12.77 -23.95 -16.89
C THR A 577 11.30 -24.33 -17.10
N PRO A 578 10.98 -25.57 -17.51
CA PRO A 578 9.60 -26.03 -17.66
C PRO A 578 8.76 -25.86 -16.38
N ALA A 579 9.36 -26.12 -15.23
CA ALA A 579 8.71 -25.95 -13.92
C ALA A 579 8.40 -24.47 -13.61
N HIS A 580 9.34 -23.55 -13.91
CA HIS A 580 9.10 -22.12 -13.74
C HIS A 580 8.02 -21.62 -14.70
N ARG A 581 8.06 -22.06 -15.97
CA ARG A 581 7.01 -21.77 -16.95
C ARG A 581 5.63 -22.24 -16.49
N ALA A 582 5.53 -23.45 -15.95
CA ALA A 582 4.29 -23.97 -15.38
C ALA A 582 3.81 -23.12 -14.19
N GLY A 583 4.73 -22.66 -13.33
CA GLY A 583 4.44 -21.73 -12.23
C GLY A 583 3.92 -20.36 -12.69
N LEU A 584 4.49 -19.80 -13.76
CA LEU A 584 4.01 -18.55 -14.38
C LEU A 584 2.61 -18.73 -14.97
N LEU A 585 2.36 -19.83 -15.69
CA LEU A 585 1.04 -20.13 -16.24
C LEU A 585 0.00 -20.32 -15.12
N LEU A 586 0.35 -21.00 -14.03
CA LEU A 586 -0.53 -21.13 -12.87
C LEU A 586 -0.82 -19.77 -12.22
N THR A 587 0.18 -18.89 -12.17
CA THR A 587 0.04 -17.52 -11.66
C THR A 587 -0.87 -16.69 -12.56
N ALA A 588 -0.68 -16.77 -13.89
CA ALA A 588 -1.53 -16.14 -14.89
C ALA A 588 -2.99 -16.60 -14.74
N LEU A 589 -3.23 -17.91 -14.59
CA LEU A 589 -4.58 -18.47 -14.41
C LEU A 589 -5.26 -17.94 -13.16
N ARG A 590 -4.54 -17.91 -12.03
CA ARG A 590 -5.04 -17.37 -10.76
C ARG A 590 -5.36 -15.88 -10.84
N ARG A 591 -4.58 -15.10 -11.59
CA ARG A 591 -4.76 -13.66 -11.77
C ARG A 591 -5.81 -13.30 -12.84
N SER A 592 -6.08 -14.20 -13.80
CA SER A 592 -6.98 -13.96 -14.94
C SER A 592 -8.37 -13.50 -14.54
N GLY A 593 -8.97 -14.13 -13.53
CA GLY A 593 -10.28 -13.72 -13.03
C GLY A 593 -10.27 -12.30 -12.46
N ALA A 594 -9.35 -12.02 -11.52
CA ALA A 594 -9.26 -10.69 -10.90
C ALA A 594 -8.97 -9.60 -11.95
N ALA A 595 -8.12 -9.89 -12.94
CA ALA A 595 -7.80 -8.98 -14.03
C ALA A 595 -9.00 -8.74 -14.96
N LEU A 596 -9.68 -9.80 -15.43
CA LEU A 596 -10.84 -9.69 -16.32
C LEU A 596 -12.00 -8.90 -15.69
N PHE A 597 -12.37 -9.21 -14.45
CA PHE A 597 -13.47 -8.54 -13.76
C PHE A 597 -13.07 -7.18 -13.16
N GLY A 598 -11.77 -6.91 -13.03
CA GLY A 598 -11.21 -5.61 -12.62
C GLY A 598 -11.02 -4.64 -13.79
N ALA A 599 -10.80 -5.15 -15.01
CA ALA A 599 -10.46 -4.36 -16.20
C ALA A 599 -11.47 -3.24 -16.53
N PRO A 600 -12.79 -3.44 -16.50
CA PRO A 600 -13.74 -2.34 -16.74
C PRO A 600 -13.56 -1.18 -15.75
N ARG A 601 -13.35 -1.49 -14.47
CA ARG A 601 -13.10 -0.45 -13.45
C ARG A 601 -11.77 0.26 -13.66
N ALA A 602 -10.73 -0.47 -14.07
CA ALA A 602 -9.43 0.10 -14.38
C ALA A 602 -9.53 1.06 -15.58
N VAL A 603 -10.14 0.62 -16.68
CA VAL A 603 -10.34 1.44 -17.91
C VAL A 603 -11.22 2.65 -17.63
N VAL A 604 -12.36 2.48 -16.97
CA VAL A 604 -13.25 3.59 -16.60
C VAL A 604 -12.56 4.54 -15.64
N GLY A 605 -11.85 4.03 -14.63
CA GLY A 605 -11.10 4.86 -13.68
C GLY A 605 -10.01 5.69 -14.36
N ASP A 606 -9.26 5.09 -15.28
CA ASP A 606 -8.25 5.79 -16.07
C ASP A 606 -8.87 6.83 -17.01
N ALA A 607 -9.98 6.50 -17.67
CA ALA A 607 -10.71 7.42 -18.54
C ALA A 607 -11.30 8.62 -17.76
N LEU A 608 -11.89 8.38 -16.58
CA LEU A 608 -12.42 9.43 -15.71
C LEU A 608 -11.31 10.35 -15.18
N ARG A 609 -10.14 9.80 -14.86
CA ARG A 609 -8.98 10.61 -14.46
C ARG A 609 -8.48 11.48 -15.61
N GLU A 610 -8.38 10.94 -16.82
CA GLU A 610 -7.97 11.73 -17.99
C GLU A 610 -9.00 12.79 -18.37
N TRP A 611 -10.29 12.48 -18.30
CA TRP A 611 -11.35 13.48 -18.47
C TRP A 611 -11.24 14.57 -17.39
N GLY A 612 -11.09 14.18 -16.13
CA GLY A 612 -10.99 15.12 -15.02
C GLY A 612 -9.73 15.99 -15.04
N ARG A 613 -8.67 15.55 -15.72
CA ARG A 613 -7.34 16.15 -15.67
C ARG A 613 -7.31 17.61 -16.12
N PRO A 614 -7.83 18.02 -17.30
CA PRO A 614 -7.85 19.43 -17.68
C PRO A 614 -8.57 20.33 -16.68
N ARG A 615 -9.65 19.84 -16.06
CA ARG A 615 -10.39 20.58 -15.03
C ARG A 615 -9.58 20.69 -13.74
N ARG A 616 -8.95 19.60 -13.29
CA ARG A 616 -8.06 19.58 -12.12
C ARG A 616 -6.87 20.54 -12.32
N GLN A 617 -6.18 20.44 -13.46
CA GLN A 617 -5.06 21.32 -13.79
C GLN A 617 -5.47 22.80 -13.86
N ARG A 618 -6.65 23.12 -14.41
CA ARG A 618 -7.18 24.50 -14.40
C ARG A 618 -7.43 25.00 -12.97
N ARG A 619 -7.97 24.15 -12.09
CA ARG A 619 -8.19 24.49 -10.67
C ARG A 619 -6.89 24.68 -9.92
N GLU A 620 -5.89 23.81 -10.13
CA GLU A 620 -4.57 23.92 -9.51
C GLU A 620 -3.84 25.18 -9.98
N ARG A 621 -3.87 25.49 -11.29
CA ARG A 621 -3.30 26.73 -11.83
C ARG A 621 -4.00 27.98 -11.29
N ALA A 622 -5.33 27.95 -11.17
CA ALA A 622 -6.08 29.05 -10.57
C ALA A 622 -5.75 29.23 -9.08
N ALA A 623 -5.65 28.13 -8.33
CA ALA A 623 -5.22 28.17 -6.94
C ALA A 623 -3.80 28.73 -6.80
N ALA A 624 -2.86 28.27 -7.63
CA ALA A 624 -1.48 28.74 -7.66
C ALA A 624 -1.32 30.24 -7.98
N GLN A 625 -2.29 30.85 -8.67
CA GLN A 625 -2.34 32.29 -8.96
C GLN A 625 -2.93 33.11 -7.83
N THR A 626 -3.97 32.59 -7.16
CA THR A 626 -4.74 33.32 -6.15
C THR A 626 -4.18 33.14 -4.74
N ASP A 627 -3.61 31.97 -4.42
CA ASP A 627 -3.13 31.62 -3.10
C ASP A 627 -1.58 31.73 -3.02
N PRO A 628 -1.05 32.75 -2.31
CA PRO A 628 0.38 32.89 -2.08
C PRO A 628 0.99 31.73 -1.29
N ALA A 629 0.20 31.02 -0.48
CA ALA A 629 0.64 29.88 0.33
C ALA A 629 0.39 28.53 -0.36
N PHE A 630 0.05 28.52 -1.65
CA PHE A 630 -0.18 27.29 -2.41
C PHE A 630 1.03 26.35 -2.32
N ASP A 631 0.79 25.17 -1.76
CA ASP A 631 1.82 24.20 -1.45
C ASP A 631 2.39 23.54 -2.71
N ARG A 632 3.63 23.91 -3.05
CA ARG A 632 4.42 23.34 -4.15
C ARG A 632 5.46 22.33 -3.67
N GLY A 633 5.36 21.88 -2.42
CA GLY A 633 6.28 20.91 -1.86
C GLY A 633 6.15 19.53 -2.49
N ALA A 634 7.25 18.80 -2.57
CA ALA A 634 7.23 17.42 -3.00
C ALA A 634 6.36 16.59 -2.05
N ARG A 635 5.54 15.71 -2.64
CA ARG A 635 4.57 14.86 -1.91
C ARG A 635 4.96 13.39 -1.90
N LEU A 636 5.84 12.98 -2.81
CA LEU A 636 6.27 11.60 -2.99
C LEU A 636 7.77 11.58 -3.29
N SER A 637 8.54 10.83 -2.51
CA SER A 637 9.85 10.33 -2.93
C SER A 637 9.71 8.90 -3.41
N VAL A 638 10.22 8.60 -4.61
CA VAL A 638 10.10 7.29 -5.24
C VAL A 638 10.81 6.21 -4.40
N ARG A 639 12.02 6.52 -3.92
CA ARG A 639 12.83 5.59 -3.12
C ARG A 639 12.26 5.38 -1.73
N GLU A 640 11.75 6.44 -1.11
CA GLU A 640 11.09 6.36 0.21
C GLU A 640 9.77 5.57 0.12
N HIS A 641 8.97 5.77 -0.93
CA HIS A 641 7.70 5.04 -1.10
C HIS A 641 7.90 3.52 -1.26
N ALA A 642 9.03 3.11 -1.83
CA ALA A 642 9.36 1.73 -2.09
C ALA A 642 10.12 1.04 -0.93
N MET A 643 10.45 1.78 0.14
CA MET A 643 11.21 1.27 1.28
C MET A 643 10.37 0.32 2.16
N SER A 644 11.04 -0.62 2.80
CA SER A 644 10.48 -1.50 3.83
C SER A 644 10.40 -0.76 5.16
N ALA A 645 9.39 -1.08 5.98
CA ALA A 645 9.32 -0.54 7.34
C ALA A 645 10.46 -1.06 8.25
N GLU A 646 11.03 -2.21 7.91
CA GLU A 646 12.08 -2.89 8.68
C GLU A 646 13.29 -3.22 7.81
N TYR A 647 14.46 -3.34 8.45
CA TYR A 647 15.65 -3.93 7.85
C TYR A 647 15.43 -5.40 7.52
N LEU A 648 16.10 -5.92 6.50
CA LEU A 648 16.00 -7.35 6.17
C LEU A 648 17.01 -8.21 6.91
N ASP A 649 18.21 -7.64 7.09
CA ASP A 649 19.33 -8.27 7.75
C ASP A 649 19.66 -7.46 8.99
N HIS A 650 20.07 -8.14 10.06
CA HIS A 650 20.57 -7.51 11.26
C HIS A 650 21.82 -6.66 10.96
N PHE A 651 22.72 -7.16 10.11
CA PHE A 651 23.97 -6.46 9.80
C PHE A 651 23.74 -5.16 9.03
N GLN A 652 22.64 -5.05 8.27
CA GLN A 652 22.26 -3.78 7.63
C GLN A 652 22.03 -2.66 8.65
N ARG A 653 21.41 -2.99 9.79
CA ARG A 653 21.18 -2.03 10.88
C ARG A 653 22.50 -1.66 11.56
N VAL A 654 23.31 -2.66 11.89
CA VAL A 654 24.61 -2.46 12.55
C VAL A 654 25.54 -1.63 11.67
N ASP A 655 25.58 -1.88 10.36
CA ASP A 655 26.41 -1.12 9.41
C ASP A 655 25.95 0.33 9.28
N ALA A 656 24.63 0.58 9.26
CA ALA A 656 24.08 1.92 9.27
C ALA A 656 24.47 2.68 10.56
N GLU A 657 24.37 2.04 11.72
CA GLU A 657 24.78 2.61 13.01
C GLU A 657 26.28 2.91 13.06
N ARG A 658 27.12 2.00 12.54
CA ARG A 658 28.58 2.21 12.42
C ARG A 658 28.90 3.38 11.48
N ALA A 659 28.20 3.49 10.36
CA ALA A 659 28.34 4.59 9.43
C ALA A 659 28.02 5.94 10.08
N PHE A 660 26.90 6.05 10.79
CA PHE A 660 26.57 7.26 11.54
C PHE A 660 27.66 7.60 12.57
N ALA A 661 28.09 6.63 13.37
CA ALA A 661 29.12 6.86 14.37
C ALA A 661 30.47 7.30 13.78
N ALA A 662 30.81 6.86 12.56
CA ALA A 662 31.99 7.34 11.84
C ALA A 662 31.80 8.76 11.32
N LEU A 663 30.67 9.04 10.66
CA LEU A 663 30.36 10.36 10.13
C LEU A 663 30.28 11.42 11.23
N ASP A 664 29.67 11.13 12.37
CA ASP A 664 29.64 12.03 13.53
C ASP A 664 31.05 12.32 14.07
N ARG A 665 31.92 11.30 14.14
CA ARG A 665 33.31 11.48 14.58
C ARG A 665 34.07 12.40 13.64
N HIS A 666 33.94 12.21 12.32
CA HIS A 666 34.58 13.09 11.35
C HIS A 666 34.02 14.51 11.40
N ALA A 667 32.68 14.65 11.53
CA ALA A 667 32.03 15.94 11.59
C ALA A 667 32.40 16.74 12.85
N LEU A 668 32.31 16.11 14.03
CA LEU A 668 32.63 16.76 15.30
C LEU A 668 34.13 17.07 15.41
N ALA A 669 35.01 16.20 14.89
CA ALA A 669 36.43 16.51 14.78
C ALA A 669 36.70 17.70 13.85
N ALA A 670 36.03 17.77 12.69
CA ALA A 670 36.18 18.89 11.76
C ALA A 670 35.85 20.23 12.43
N VAL A 671 34.74 20.27 13.18
CA VAL A 671 34.30 21.47 13.88
C VAL A 671 35.24 21.82 15.03
N ARG A 672 35.72 20.83 15.79
CA ARG A 672 36.73 21.06 16.84
C ARG A 672 37.98 21.71 16.28
N ASP A 673 38.58 21.06 15.27
CA ASP A 673 39.86 21.48 14.70
C ASP A 673 39.71 22.89 14.09
N PHE A 674 38.56 23.16 13.46
CA PHE A 674 38.20 24.50 12.99
C PHE A 674 38.16 25.54 14.13
N LEU A 675 37.47 25.24 15.24
CA LEU A 675 37.34 26.17 16.37
C LEU A 675 38.69 26.42 17.06
N ASP A 676 39.51 25.39 17.24
CA ASP A 676 40.84 25.47 17.83
C ASP A 676 41.76 26.39 16.99
N GLU A 677 41.74 26.24 15.65
CA GLU A 677 42.50 27.09 14.72
C GLU A 677 42.08 28.57 14.75
N HIS A 678 40.84 28.87 15.16
CA HIS A 678 40.31 30.23 15.30
C HIS A 678 40.44 30.79 16.72
N GLY A 679 41.09 30.05 17.63
CA GLY A 679 41.37 30.49 19.00
C GLY A 679 40.15 30.45 19.94
N VAL A 680 39.13 29.63 19.64
CA VAL A 680 37.93 29.46 20.48
C VAL A 680 38.17 28.42 21.57
N ASP A 681 37.61 28.62 22.77
CA ASP A 681 37.63 27.61 23.84
C ASP A 681 36.74 26.41 23.49
N THR A 682 37.35 25.23 23.30
CA THR A 682 36.66 23.98 22.97
C THR A 682 36.45 23.04 24.17
N THR A 683 36.69 23.50 25.41
CA THR A 683 36.55 22.68 26.62
C THR A 683 35.13 22.15 26.81
N ASP A 684 34.13 23.03 26.70
CA ASP A 684 32.72 22.65 26.76
C ASP A 684 32.32 21.75 25.58
N PHE A 685 32.83 22.06 24.38
CA PHE A 685 32.57 21.28 23.17
C PHE A 685 33.04 19.83 23.31
N ARG A 686 34.26 19.63 23.83
CA ARG A 686 34.83 18.29 24.05
C ARG A 686 33.99 17.48 25.03
N THR A 687 33.53 18.11 26.11
CA THR A 687 32.68 17.49 27.12
C THR A 687 31.35 17.02 26.51
N GLN A 688 30.68 17.91 25.77
CA GLN A 688 29.40 17.58 25.12
C GLN A 688 29.57 16.53 24.00
N THR A 689 30.65 16.61 23.22
CA THR A 689 30.98 15.62 22.17
C THR A 689 31.20 14.23 22.76
N GLN A 690 31.90 14.13 23.89
CA GLN A 690 32.12 12.85 24.57
C GLN A 690 30.79 12.23 25.05
N THR A 691 29.84 13.05 25.54
CA THR A 691 28.49 12.57 25.89
C THR A 691 27.74 12.04 24.67
N ILE A 692 27.74 12.77 23.55
CA ILE A 692 27.04 12.38 22.32
C ILE A 692 27.60 11.07 21.75
N LEU A 693 28.92 10.93 21.72
CA LEU A 693 29.59 9.75 21.16
C LEU A 693 29.45 8.50 22.05
N ASN A 694 29.45 8.66 23.38
CA ASN A 694 29.44 7.53 24.31
C ASN A 694 28.06 6.96 24.61
N HIS A 695 27.03 7.81 24.76
CA HIS A 695 25.73 7.36 25.25
C HIS A 695 24.71 7.13 24.14
N GLY A 696 25.05 7.48 22.90
CA GLY A 696 24.00 7.80 21.92
C GLY A 696 23.17 8.99 22.42
N VAL A 697 22.37 9.55 21.54
CA VAL A 697 21.61 10.77 21.83
C VAL A 697 20.69 10.58 23.04
N LEU A 698 20.83 11.45 24.04
CA LEU A 698 19.83 11.63 25.11
C LEU A 698 18.48 11.99 24.48
N GLN A 699 17.50 11.10 24.61
CA GLN A 699 16.16 11.23 24.03
C GLN A 699 15.45 12.50 24.53
N THR A 700 15.71 13.63 23.89
CA THR A 700 15.11 14.94 24.24
C THR A 700 13.77 15.04 23.51
N GLY A 701 12.75 14.31 23.96
CA GLY A 701 11.46 14.34 23.26
C GLY A 701 10.34 13.41 23.74
N GLY A 702 10.44 12.82 24.93
CA GLY A 702 9.35 12.09 25.54
C GLY A 702 9.60 11.98 27.03
N VAL A 703 8.56 12.19 27.84
CA VAL A 703 8.64 12.04 29.30
C VAL A 703 9.10 10.63 29.61
N SER A 704 10.40 10.47 29.84
CA SER A 704 10.95 9.26 30.40
C SER A 704 10.64 9.32 31.89
N VAL A 705 9.64 8.55 32.33
CA VAL A 705 9.45 8.24 33.74
C VAL A 705 10.59 7.32 34.14
N VAL A 706 11.80 7.88 34.27
CA VAL A 706 12.95 7.16 34.83
C VAL A 706 12.80 7.25 36.34
N GLY A 707 12.28 6.19 36.94
CA GLY A 707 12.46 5.96 38.37
C GLY A 707 13.96 5.80 38.68
N ASN A 708 14.40 6.44 39.77
CA ASN A 708 15.69 6.34 40.44
C ASN A 708 16.74 5.41 39.78
N GLN A 709 17.65 6.00 38.99
CA GLN A 709 18.84 5.31 38.49
C GLN A 709 20.11 5.90 39.12
N ALA A 710 21.03 5.01 39.49
CA ALA A 710 22.39 5.31 39.89
C ALA A 710 23.33 4.43 39.05
N VAL A 711 24.38 5.00 38.44
CA VAL A 711 25.30 4.25 37.57
C VAL A 711 26.76 4.57 37.93
N GLY A 712 27.51 3.51 38.26
CA GLY A 712 28.90 3.52 38.74
C GLY A 712 29.11 2.32 39.67
N GLN A 713 30.34 1.79 39.82
CA GLN A 713 30.59 0.79 40.85
C GLN A 713 30.32 1.43 42.23
N ALA A 714 29.35 0.89 42.97
CA ALA A 714 28.82 1.35 44.27
C ALA A 714 27.80 2.51 44.27
N ALA A 715 27.17 2.86 43.14
CA ALA A 715 26.12 3.88 43.14
C ALA A 715 24.76 3.30 43.62
N GLN A 716 24.12 3.90 44.64
CA GLN A 716 22.79 3.53 45.14
C GLN A 716 21.82 4.70 45.00
N ALA A 717 20.59 4.45 44.51
CA ALA A 717 19.49 5.42 44.52
C ALA A 717 18.34 4.90 45.39
N THR A 718 18.01 5.62 46.45
CA THR A 718 16.89 5.30 47.36
C THR A 718 15.74 6.31 47.16
N ALA A 719 14.52 5.80 46.95
CA ALA A 719 13.31 6.62 46.91
C ALA A 719 12.64 6.63 48.29
N HIS A 720 12.54 7.79 48.92
CA HIS A 720 11.62 7.97 50.05
C HIS A 720 10.24 8.31 49.49
N ASN A 721 9.37 7.31 49.35
CA ASN A 721 7.95 7.56 49.15
C ASN A 721 7.36 7.98 50.50
N ALA A 722 7.25 9.29 50.73
CA ALA A 722 6.52 9.83 51.86
C ALA A 722 5.01 9.60 51.61
N THR A 723 4.46 8.53 52.16
CA THR A 723 3.01 8.32 52.22
C THR A 723 2.44 9.30 53.25
N ALA A 724 1.97 10.46 52.79
CA ALA A 724 1.23 11.39 53.65
C ALA A 724 -0.16 10.81 53.93
N THR A 725 -0.31 10.11 55.05
CA THR A 725 -1.62 9.75 55.60
C THR A 725 -2.25 11.01 56.19
N ALA A 726 -3.15 11.66 55.45
CA ALA A 726 -3.95 12.76 55.98
C ALA A 726 -4.96 12.21 57.00
N GLN A 727 -4.69 12.41 58.30
CA GLN A 727 -5.71 12.34 59.34
C GLN A 727 -6.57 13.61 59.27
N ALA A 728 -7.87 13.45 59.08
CA ALA A 728 -8.84 14.53 59.21
C ALA A 728 -9.12 14.79 60.71
N PRO A 729 -9.06 16.05 61.19
CA PRO A 729 -9.76 16.47 62.39
C PRO A 729 -11.07 17.21 62.04
N GLN A 730 -11.97 17.15 63.01
CA GLN A 730 -13.39 17.51 63.02
C GLN A 730 -13.72 18.97 62.65
#